data_AF-A0A0D2G0V9-F1
#
_entry.id   AF-A0A0D2G0V9-F1
#
_cell.length_a   1.000
_cell.length_b   1.000
_cell.length_c   1.000
_cell.angle_alpha   90.00
_cell.angle_beta   90.00
_cell.angle_gamma   90.00
#
_symmetry.space_group_name_H-M   'P 1'
#
loop_
_entity.id
_entity.type
_entity.pdbx_description
1 polymer ?
#
loop_
_entity_poly.entity_id
_entity_poly.type
_entity_poly.pdbx_seq_one_letter_code
_entity_poly.pdbx_strand_id
1 'polypeptide(L)'
;MELRTTVARSSHLRRSYIEISRFLRARQWHGRPIQCTRQRYASTSTASRDESRSAFFTNHITRFDHSRHLGQTFSGESRSGWDRLRQMNPDSLPPATNPDLEQVQLYGYVTSTRPVKGFEFVQLVDPHLRLAVQVILPHTKKERHSVEDGEATHDDSSGNITSQPGHTYPHTPVKISGTIVRRSVPQKKNKGERQETSDVHGASKHQNTVQILDPYVGAVDLISHVEVRADNLMKLNTFPPGLVATRDTVLPPELRHVQFRTDSELRSRIRLRSRLSGKIREHMLKEDFDEIETPILFKSTPEGAREFLVPTRKRGMAYALPQSPQQYKQVLMASGIPRYFQFARCFRDEDLRADRQPEFTQLDLEMAFAGSTDVMKTVEDLLLAAVWPNVPGIASFQMPTSPSPSGNEGLVSDPKRLAFPQLTYNTAMSRYGSDKPDTRLGSEIRRVDSWLPSNVKGMITSFDDPVVEMMRIDMQGTDPAESQKFFKEFLDASPSARYTTDGSRIAGVAVYDPFKPLHGLATFGHEGAALVEEEFKPEPGDLLIFWSREDKPFTGGSTVLGDLRRDVYHSAISQGLITAPSGFSPLWVIDFPLFSPVEESKPGQDEPAGVCSTHHPFTAPKHGPDLSDGLFRDDPLSIIGDHYDLVINGVEVGGGSCRIHCPITQRFIFSEVLKMSEKQIKSDFQHLLNALSAGCPPHAGFALGFDRLMTMVTNSTSVRDVIAFPKTADGEDKFAGSPSRLTPEQLSTYHLTIADKVSKSSEHKISKKA
;
A
#
# COMPACT_ATOMS: atom_id res chain seq x y z
N MET A 1 -13.67 18.23 -59.20
CA MET A 1 -12.89 16.99 -58.95
C MET A 1 -12.54 16.92 -57.46
N GLU A 2 -13.44 17.22 -56.52
CA GLU A 2 -14.68 16.56 -56.10
C GLU A 2 -14.57 15.06 -55.73
N LEU A 3 -14.56 14.84 -54.40
CA LEU A 3 -15.49 13.94 -53.69
C LEU A 3 -15.48 12.43 -54.00
N ARG A 4 -14.31 11.78 -54.12
CA ARG A 4 -14.27 10.30 -54.24
C ARG A 4 -13.45 9.49 -53.23
N THR A 5 -12.81 10.10 -52.23
CA THR A 5 -11.95 9.32 -51.30
C THR A 5 -12.50 9.17 -49.87
N THR A 6 -13.57 9.87 -49.50
CA THR A 6 -14.13 9.79 -48.12
C THR A 6 -15.26 8.77 -47.96
N VAL A 7 -15.87 8.30 -49.06
CA VAL A 7 -16.98 7.32 -49.04
C VAL A 7 -16.48 5.87 -48.94
N ALA A 8 -15.25 5.59 -49.34
CA ALA A 8 -14.67 4.24 -49.28
C ALA A 8 -14.21 3.82 -47.86
N ARG A 9 -13.80 4.78 -47.01
CA ARG A 9 -13.41 4.50 -45.62
C ARG A 9 -14.61 4.31 -44.69
N SER A 10 -15.73 5.01 -44.93
CA SER A 10 -16.94 4.85 -44.10
C SER A 10 -17.73 3.57 -44.42
N SER A 11 -17.67 3.09 -45.67
CA SER A 11 -18.31 1.83 -46.08
C SER A 11 -17.58 0.59 -45.56
N HIS A 12 -16.25 0.64 -45.43
CA HIS A 12 -15.45 -0.43 -44.79
C HIS A 12 -15.71 -0.51 -43.28
N LEU A 13 -15.74 0.63 -42.58
CA LEU A 13 -16.10 0.68 -41.15
C LEU A 13 -17.54 0.22 -40.90
N ARG A 14 -18.49 0.57 -41.78
CA ARG A 14 -19.88 0.06 -41.69
C ARG A 14 -19.99 -1.44 -41.99
N ARG A 15 -19.23 -1.99 -42.94
CA ARG A 15 -19.20 -3.45 -43.21
C ARG A 15 -18.59 -4.22 -42.05
N SER A 16 -17.50 -3.74 -41.47
CA SER A 16 -16.90 -4.33 -40.26
C SER A 16 -17.83 -4.24 -39.06
N TYR A 17 -18.55 -3.13 -38.88
CA TYR A 17 -19.54 -3.01 -37.80
C TYR A 17 -20.75 -3.93 -38.03
N ILE A 18 -21.20 -4.11 -39.27
CA ILE A 18 -22.29 -5.03 -39.64
C ILE A 18 -21.88 -6.50 -39.50
N GLU A 19 -20.64 -6.86 -39.81
CA GLU A 19 -20.09 -8.21 -39.61
C GLU A 19 -19.86 -8.53 -38.13
N ILE A 20 -19.33 -7.57 -37.35
CA ILE A 20 -19.21 -7.69 -35.89
C ILE A 20 -20.60 -7.77 -35.25
N SER A 21 -21.57 -6.99 -35.75
CA SER A 21 -22.97 -7.04 -35.30
C SER A 21 -23.71 -8.32 -35.73
N ARG A 22 -23.30 -8.98 -36.80
CA ARG A 22 -23.82 -10.31 -37.22
C ARG A 22 -23.16 -11.43 -36.43
N PHE A 23 -21.87 -11.31 -36.13
CA PHE A 23 -21.11 -12.23 -35.28
C PHE A 23 -21.63 -12.22 -33.84
N LEU A 24 -21.95 -11.04 -33.28
CA LEU A 24 -22.55 -10.89 -31.96
C LEU A 24 -24.02 -11.36 -31.93
N ARG A 25 -24.78 -11.19 -33.03
CA ARG A 25 -26.17 -11.67 -33.13
C ARG A 25 -26.31 -13.17 -33.37
N ALA A 26 -25.28 -13.84 -33.89
CA ALA A 26 -25.29 -15.29 -34.10
C ALA A 26 -25.00 -16.10 -32.81
N ARG A 27 -24.56 -15.44 -31.73
CA ARG A 27 -24.15 -16.10 -30.46
C ARG A 27 -24.99 -15.81 -29.24
N GLN A 28 -26.12 -15.10 -29.37
CA GLN A 28 -27.10 -15.00 -28.29
C GLN A 28 -28.47 -15.53 -28.71
N TRP A 29 -28.75 -16.72 -28.16
CA TRP A 29 -30.04 -17.28 -27.76
C TRP A 29 -31.00 -17.89 -28.79
N HIS A 30 -31.11 -19.23 -28.73
CA HIS A 30 -32.36 -19.93 -28.34
C HIS A 30 -32.03 -20.72 -27.05
N GLY A 31 -32.79 -20.71 -25.96
CA GLY A 31 -34.21 -20.37 -25.77
C GLY A 31 -34.64 -18.91 -25.97
N ARG A 32 -35.79 -18.78 -26.61
CA ARG A 32 -36.60 -17.62 -27.04
C ARG A 32 -38.05 -17.84 -26.51
N PRO A 33 -39.05 -16.97 -26.74
CA PRO A 33 -39.04 -15.63 -27.35
C PRO A 33 -39.79 -14.54 -26.55
N ILE A 34 -39.65 -13.32 -27.09
CA ILE A 34 -40.20 -12.00 -26.73
C ILE A 34 -41.64 -11.83 -27.25
N GLN A 35 -42.46 -10.98 -26.60
CA GLN A 35 -43.27 -9.98 -27.32
C GLN A 35 -43.79 -8.85 -26.41
N CYS A 36 -43.58 -7.61 -26.83
CA CYS A 36 -44.34 -6.45 -26.40
C CYS A 36 -44.98 -5.84 -27.65
N THR A 37 -46.29 -5.68 -27.64
CA THR A 37 -47.01 -4.80 -28.57
C THR A 37 -48.06 -4.03 -27.80
N ARG A 38 -47.96 -2.70 -27.81
CA ARG A 38 -49.07 -1.82 -27.48
C ARG A 38 -50.19 -2.08 -28.50
N GLN A 39 -51.41 -2.39 -28.02
CA GLN A 39 -52.60 -1.63 -28.40
C GLN A 39 -53.82 -2.00 -27.53
N ARG A 40 -54.46 -0.93 -27.02
CA ARG A 40 -55.86 -0.74 -26.60
C ARG A 40 -56.61 -1.87 -25.88
N TYR A 41 -57.18 -1.50 -24.73
CA TYR A 41 -58.23 -2.20 -23.99
C TYR A 41 -59.34 -2.78 -24.89
N ALA A 42 -59.65 -4.06 -24.71
CA ALA A 42 -61.00 -4.64 -24.61
C ALA A 42 -60.91 -6.13 -24.22
N SER A 43 -61.96 -6.64 -23.59
CA SER A 43 -62.03 -7.81 -22.72
C SER A 43 -62.23 -9.19 -23.40
N THR A 44 -62.15 -10.21 -22.54
CA THR A 44 -62.86 -11.52 -22.49
C THR A 44 -62.35 -12.79 -23.20
N SER A 45 -62.05 -13.78 -22.34
CA SER A 45 -62.48 -15.20 -22.29
C SER A 45 -61.86 -16.32 -23.17
N THR A 46 -61.30 -17.31 -22.42
CA THR A 46 -61.49 -18.79 -22.48
C THR A 46 -60.69 -19.72 -23.42
N ALA A 47 -60.12 -20.75 -22.76
CA ALA A 47 -60.16 -22.21 -23.04
C ALA A 47 -59.02 -22.95 -23.82
N SER A 48 -58.25 -23.75 -23.04
CA SER A 48 -57.94 -25.21 -23.10
C SER A 48 -57.20 -25.92 -24.26
N ARG A 49 -56.23 -26.76 -23.82
CA ARG A 49 -55.98 -28.22 -24.06
C ARG A 49 -55.00 -28.76 -25.14
N ASP A 50 -54.22 -29.75 -24.69
CA ASP A 50 -53.70 -31.01 -25.32
C ASP A 50 -52.70 -30.92 -26.51
N GLU A 51 -51.78 -31.86 -26.83
CA GLU A 51 -51.22 -33.11 -26.25
C GLU A 51 -50.02 -33.58 -27.15
N SER A 52 -49.10 -34.37 -26.58
CA SER A 52 -48.42 -35.57 -27.16
C SER A 52 -47.20 -35.56 -28.12
N ARG A 53 -46.20 -36.41 -27.76
CA ARG A 53 -45.37 -37.42 -28.52
C ARG A 53 -44.49 -36.97 -29.70
N SER A 54 -43.38 -37.60 -30.11
CA SER A 54 -42.43 -38.65 -29.67
C SER A 54 -41.35 -38.84 -30.77
N ALA A 55 -40.23 -39.51 -30.47
CA ALA A 55 -39.41 -40.40 -31.35
C ALA A 55 -38.13 -39.90 -32.11
N PHE A 56 -37.00 -40.51 -31.71
CA PHE A 56 -35.84 -41.09 -32.45
C PHE A 56 -34.99 -40.28 -33.46
N PHE A 57 -33.66 -40.20 -33.22
CA PHE A 57 -32.60 -40.98 -33.92
C PHE A 57 -31.18 -40.66 -33.38
N THR A 58 -30.36 -41.71 -33.25
CA THR A 58 -28.93 -41.75 -32.89
C THR A 58 -28.02 -41.56 -34.11
N ASN A 59 -26.92 -40.78 -34.02
CA ASN A 59 -25.51 -41.21 -34.23
C ASN A 59 -24.48 -40.09 -34.52
N HIS A 60 -23.25 -40.37 -34.04
CA HIS A 60 -21.91 -39.92 -34.46
C HIS A 60 -21.44 -38.47 -34.23
N ILE A 61 -20.54 -38.34 -33.24
CA ILE A 61 -19.66 -37.19 -33.01
C ILE A 61 -18.33 -37.45 -33.72
N THR A 62 -18.04 -36.69 -34.78
CA THR A 62 -16.68 -36.46 -35.30
C THR A 62 -16.18 -35.12 -34.77
N ARG A 63 -15.13 -35.14 -33.94
CA ARG A 63 -14.39 -33.94 -33.52
C ARG A 63 -13.57 -33.43 -34.71
N PHE A 64 -13.81 -32.19 -35.12
CA PHE A 64 -12.94 -31.47 -36.04
C PHE A 64 -12.16 -30.39 -35.30
N ASP A 65 -10.84 -30.53 -35.41
CA ASP A 65 -9.77 -29.68 -34.95
C ASP A 65 -9.51 -28.56 -35.96
N HIS A 66 -9.33 -27.32 -35.49
CA HIS A 66 -8.88 -26.21 -36.32
C HIS A 66 -7.97 -25.28 -35.49
N SER A 67 -6.68 -25.61 -35.49
CA SER A 67 -5.60 -24.64 -35.40
C SER A 67 -4.92 -24.55 -36.77
N ARG A 68 -4.90 -23.37 -37.38
CA ARG A 68 -3.87 -22.97 -38.37
C ARG A 68 -4.00 -21.48 -38.70
N HIS A 69 -2.85 -20.80 -38.56
CA HIS A 69 -2.50 -19.48 -39.07
C HIS A 69 -3.13 -18.25 -38.39
N LEU A 70 -2.52 -17.80 -37.28
CA LEU A 70 -1.80 -16.52 -37.16
C LEU A 70 -1.44 -16.27 -35.67
N GLY A 71 -0.16 -16.02 -35.38
CA GLY A 71 0.32 -15.53 -34.07
C GLY A 71 1.14 -16.54 -33.27
N GLN A 72 2.46 -16.50 -33.42
CA GLN A 72 3.40 -17.18 -32.51
C GLN A 72 3.27 -16.57 -31.10
N THR A 73 2.54 -17.25 -30.23
CA THR A 73 2.36 -16.90 -28.82
C THR A 73 3.54 -17.40 -27.98
N PHE A 74 4.25 -16.46 -27.35
CA PHE A 74 5.36 -16.64 -26.40
C PHE A 74 5.00 -17.39 -25.08
N SER A 75 3.80 -17.97 -24.95
CA SER A 75 3.23 -18.36 -23.65
C SER A 75 3.23 -19.87 -23.35
N GLY A 76 3.51 -20.76 -24.32
CA GLY A 76 3.38 -22.22 -24.12
C GLY A 76 4.65 -22.96 -23.71
N GLU A 77 5.80 -22.64 -24.31
CA GLU A 77 6.98 -23.53 -24.22
C GLU A 77 7.97 -23.16 -23.10
N SER A 78 8.06 -21.89 -22.70
CA SER A 78 9.07 -21.42 -21.73
C SER A 78 8.87 -21.97 -20.31
N ARG A 79 7.61 -22.06 -19.82
CA ARG A 79 7.30 -22.69 -18.53
C ARG A 79 7.63 -24.19 -18.55
N SER A 80 7.37 -24.86 -19.69
CA SER A 80 7.67 -26.29 -19.82
C SER A 80 9.15 -26.61 -19.64
N GLY A 81 10.08 -25.76 -20.11
CA GLY A 81 11.52 -26.05 -20.06
C GLY A 81 12.12 -25.91 -18.66
N TRP A 82 11.83 -24.81 -17.98
CA TRP A 82 12.31 -24.55 -16.62
C TRP A 82 11.66 -25.46 -15.57
N ASP A 83 10.35 -25.73 -15.69
CA ASP A 83 9.66 -26.65 -14.77
C ASP A 83 10.16 -28.09 -14.96
N ARG A 84 10.44 -28.52 -16.21
CA ARG A 84 11.08 -29.81 -16.50
C ARG A 84 12.44 -29.92 -15.81
N LEU A 85 13.33 -28.94 -15.97
CA LEU A 85 14.64 -28.92 -15.31
C LEU A 85 14.54 -29.02 -13.79
N ARG A 86 13.56 -28.34 -13.19
CA ARG A 86 13.38 -28.32 -11.73
C ARG A 86 12.90 -29.67 -11.17
N GLN A 87 12.05 -30.36 -11.91
CA GLN A 87 11.42 -31.62 -11.50
C GLN A 87 12.20 -32.86 -11.95
N MET A 88 13.25 -32.70 -12.76
CA MET A 88 14.00 -33.80 -13.36
C MET A 88 14.67 -34.67 -12.30
N ASN A 89 14.56 -35.99 -12.45
CA ASN A 89 15.35 -36.92 -11.66
C ASN A 89 16.73 -37.11 -12.32
N PRO A 90 17.85 -36.76 -11.67
CA PRO A 90 19.18 -36.91 -12.27
C PRO A 90 19.56 -38.37 -12.54
N ASP A 91 18.94 -39.34 -11.86
CA ASP A 91 19.19 -40.77 -12.05
C ASP A 91 18.40 -41.37 -13.23
N SER A 92 17.41 -40.63 -13.78
CA SER A 92 16.71 -41.04 -15.02
C SER A 92 17.39 -40.54 -16.29
N LEU A 93 18.50 -39.81 -16.19
CA LEU A 93 19.24 -39.32 -17.35
C LEU A 93 20.14 -40.43 -17.93
N PRO A 94 20.11 -40.67 -19.26
CA PRO A 94 21.00 -41.64 -19.87
C PRO A 94 22.48 -41.20 -19.74
N PRO A 95 23.44 -42.15 -19.75
CA PRO A 95 24.86 -41.82 -19.79
C PRO A 95 25.15 -40.92 -21.01
N ALA A 96 26.08 -39.97 -20.87
CA ALA A 96 26.33 -38.85 -21.80
C ALA A 96 26.68 -39.21 -23.26
N THR A 97 26.68 -40.51 -23.59
CA THR A 97 26.97 -41.13 -24.89
C THR A 97 25.72 -41.61 -25.65
N ASN A 98 24.52 -41.47 -25.09
CA ASN A 98 23.27 -41.94 -25.73
C ASN A 98 22.69 -40.86 -26.68
N PRO A 99 22.25 -41.17 -27.91
CA PRO A 99 21.65 -40.19 -28.84
C PRO A 99 20.25 -39.68 -28.44
N ASP A 100 19.52 -40.35 -27.55
CA ASP A 100 18.19 -39.91 -27.05
C ASP A 100 18.32 -38.95 -25.86
N LEU A 101 19.13 -37.90 -26.04
CA LEU A 101 19.35 -36.88 -25.03
C LEU A 101 18.16 -35.90 -25.01
N GLU A 102 17.58 -35.68 -23.82
CA GLU A 102 16.44 -34.77 -23.66
C GLU A 102 16.82 -33.33 -24.02
N GLN A 103 16.29 -32.86 -25.15
CA GLN A 103 16.46 -31.47 -25.58
C GLN A 103 15.50 -30.52 -24.87
N VAL A 104 16.04 -29.36 -24.51
CA VAL A 104 15.31 -28.25 -23.93
C VAL A 104 15.59 -26.95 -24.67
N GLN A 105 14.59 -26.08 -24.67
CA GLN A 105 14.72 -24.69 -25.07
C GLN A 105 14.43 -23.81 -23.85
N LEU A 106 15.37 -22.95 -23.51
CA LEU A 106 15.28 -22.04 -22.37
C LEU A 106 15.38 -20.61 -22.83
N TYR A 107 14.62 -19.76 -22.16
CA TYR A 107 14.66 -18.32 -22.29
C TYR A 107 15.07 -17.74 -20.96
N GLY A 108 15.91 -16.72 -20.97
CA GLY A 108 16.39 -16.14 -19.72
C GLY A 108 17.40 -15.02 -19.95
N TYR A 109 18.06 -14.63 -18.86
CA TYR A 109 19.10 -13.62 -18.84
C TYR A 109 20.42 -14.26 -18.45
N VAL A 110 21.48 -13.96 -19.21
CA VAL A 110 22.84 -14.31 -18.81
C VAL A 110 23.27 -13.37 -17.69
N THR A 111 23.68 -13.90 -16.55
CA THR A 111 24.19 -13.07 -15.44
C THR A 111 25.70 -13.22 -15.28
N SER A 112 26.22 -14.44 -15.34
CA SER A 112 27.66 -14.70 -15.18
C SER A 112 28.20 -15.57 -16.31
N THR A 113 29.43 -15.28 -16.73
CA THR A 113 30.18 -16.08 -17.70
C THR A 113 31.56 -16.41 -17.12
N ARG A 114 31.94 -17.68 -17.11
CA ARG A 114 33.25 -18.15 -16.63
C ARG A 114 33.92 -18.96 -17.75
N PRO A 115 34.91 -18.39 -18.46
CA PRO A 115 35.62 -19.10 -19.51
C PRO A 115 36.53 -20.18 -18.91
N VAL A 116 36.56 -21.35 -19.54
CA VAL A 116 37.43 -22.48 -19.21
C VAL A 116 38.08 -22.97 -20.51
N LYS A 117 39.21 -23.69 -20.43
CA LYS A 117 39.88 -24.21 -21.63
C LYS A 117 38.95 -25.17 -22.40
N GLY A 118 38.40 -24.72 -23.52
CA GLY A 118 37.59 -25.52 -24.45
C GLY A 118 36.07 -25.26 -24.41
N PHE A 119 35.57 -24.58 -23.38
CA PHE A 119 34.15 -24.21 -23.23
C PHE A 119 34.00 -23.11 -22.18
N GLU A 120 32.86 -22.44 -22.13
CA GLU A 120 32.52 -21.48 -21.08
C GLU A 120 31.30 -21.93 -20.28
N PHE A 121 31.31 -21.64 -18.98
CA PHE A 121 30.13 -21.79 -18.14
C PHE A 121 29.34 -20.49 -18.12
N VAL A 122 28.04 -20.58 -18.33
CA VAL A 122 27.12 -19.46 -18.26
C VAL A 122 26.07 -19.72 -17.20
N GLN A 123 25.84 -18.74 -16.35
CA GLN A 123 24.68 -18.75 -15.46
C GLN A 123 23.51 -18.11 -16.19
N LEU A 124 22.50 -18.94 -16.50
CA LEU A 124 21.25 -18.50 -17.07
C LEU A 124 20.23 -18.36 -15.95
N VAL A 125 19.61 -17.20 -15.86
CA VAL A 125 18.50 -16.93 -14.93
C VAL A 125 17.20 -16.87 -15.72
N ASP A 126 16.14 -17.46 -15.17
CA ASP A 126 14.83 -17.54 -15.82
C ASP A 126 14.18 -16.15 -15.99
N PRO A 127 13.13 -16.03 -16.83
CA PRO A 127 12.47 -14.74 -17.07
C PRO A 127 11.81 -14.14 -15.81
N HIS A 128 11.55 -14.95 -14.78
CA HIS A 128 11.05 -14.47 -13.49
C HIS A 128 12.17 -14.09 -12.52
N LEU A 129 13.44 -14.20 -12.88
CA LEU A 129 14.57 -13.85 -12.01
C LEU A 129 14.49 -14.54 -10.65
N ARG A 130 14.14 -15.83 -10.66
CA ARG A 130 13.95 -16.68 -9.48
C ARG A 130 14.71 -17.98 -9.58
N LEU A 131 14.76 -18.60 -10.76
CA LEU A 131 15.48 -19.84 -10.98
C LEU A 131 16.76 -19.54 -11.76
N ALA A 132 17.82 -20.25 -11.42
CA ALA A 132 19.06 -20.23 -12.19
C ALA A 132 19.47 -21.65 -12.58
N VAL A 133 20.16 -21.79 -13.71
CA VAL A 133 20.79 -23.04 -14.13
C VAL A 133 22.15 -22.75 -14.74
N GLN A 134 23.09 -23.67 -14.54
CA GLN A 134 24.39 -23.63 -15.21
C GLN A 134 24.23 -24.16 -16.64
N VAL A 135 24.82 -23.45 -17.59
CA VAL A 135 24.88 -23.80 -19.01
C VAL A 135 26.33 -23.96 -19.43
N ILE A 136 26.64 -25.03 -20.16
CA ILE A 136 27.94 -25.28 -20.78
C ILE A 136 27.85 -24.86 -22.25
N LEU A 137 28.64 -23.89 -22.66
CA LEU A 137 28.77 -23.45 -24.05
C LEU A 137 30.12 -23.90 -24.62
N PRO A 138 30.17 -24.87 -25.54
CA PRO A 138 31.41 -25.29 -26.19
C PRO A 138 32.01 -24.15 -27.02
N HIS A 139 33.34 -23.99 -27.00
CA HIS A 139 33.97 -23.12 -27.99
C HIS A 139 33.94 -23.80 -29.35
N THR A 140 33.18 -23.26 -30.31
CA THR A 140 33.26 -23.69 -31.71
C THR A 140 34.69 -23.51 -32.20
N LYS A 141 35.34 -24.57 -32.70
CA LYS A 141 36.66 -24.48 -33.34
C LYS A 141 36.59 -23.41 -34.43
N LYS A 142 37.44 -22.38 -34.34
CA LYS A 142 37.63 -21.41 -35.44
C LYS A 142 37.99 -22.18 -36.70
N GLU A 143 37.12 -22.16 -37.71
CA GLU A 143 37.57 -22.49 -39.07
C GLU A 143 38.61 -21.43 -39.45
N ARG A 144 39.82 -21.90 -39.77
CA ARG A 144 40.89 -21.07 -40.31
C ARG A 144 40.49 -20.65 -41.72
N HIS A 145 39.89 -19.49 -41.87
CA HIS A 145 39.91 -18.80 -43.16
C HIS A 145 41.17 -17.96 -43.25
N SER A 146 41.97 -18.28 -44.27
CA SER A 146 43.15 -17.55 -44.71
C SER A 146 42.80 -16.10 -45.03
N VAL A 147 43.66 -15.21 -44.55
CA VAL A 147 43.65 -13.77 -44.80
C VAL A 147 44.04 -13.51 -46.27
N GLU A 148 43.21 -12.80 -47.01
CA GLU A 148 43.65 -11.94 -48.11
C GLU A 148 43.02 -10.55 -47.91
N ASP A 149 43.88 -9.54 -48.02
CA ASP A 149 43.61 -8.13 -47.79
C ASP A 149 42.64 -7.51 -48.81
N GLY A 150 41.81 -6.57 -48.35
CA GLY A 150 41.02 -5.72 -49.23
C GLY A 150 40.15 -4.74 -48.44
N GLU A 151 40.55 -3.47 -48.41
CA GLU A 151 39.73 -2.34 -47.98
C GLU A 151 38.47 -2.22 -48.84
N ALA A 152 37.29 -2.16 -48.21
CA ALA A 152 36.11 -1.52 -48.79
C ALA A 152 35.11 -1.11 -47.69
N THR A 153 34.82 0.18 -47.65
CA THR A 153 33.66 0.79 -47.00
C THR A 153 32.36 0.31 -47.66
N HIS A 154 31.34 -0.10 -46.91
CA HIS A 154 29.93 0.15 -47.25
C HIS A 154 28.97 -0.14 -46.08
N ASP A 155 28.05 0.80 -45.89
CA ASP A 155 26.74 0.67 -45.24
C ASP A 155 26.00 -0.58 -45.72
N ASP A 156 25.39 -1.34 -44.82
CA ASP A 156 24.19 -2.09 -45.20
C ASP A 156 23.24 -2.44 -44.04
N SER A 157 21.99 -2.09 -44.27
CA SER A 157 20.81 -2.39 -43.46
C SER A 157 20.17 -3.69 -43.94
N SER A 158 20.47 -4.82 -43.31
CA SER A 158 19.63 -6.03 -43.39
C SER A 158 19.90 -6.98 -42.21
N GLY A 159 18.85 -7.24 -41.43
CA GLY A 159 18.91 -8.01 -40.19
C GLY A 159 19.03 -9.51 -40.44
N ASN A 160 20.26 -10.02 -40.44
CA ASN A 160 20.57 -11.41 -40.13
C ASN A 160 21.86 -11.42 -39.31
N ILE A 161 21.73 -11.38 -37.98
CA ILE A 161 22.86 -11.47 -37.05
C ILE A 161 23.20 -12.96 -36.89
N THR A 162 24.06 -13.48 -37.75
CA THR A 162 24.85 -14.69 -37.45
C THR A 162 25.89 -14.30 -36.39
N SER A 163 25.59 -14.63 -35.13
CA SER A 163 26.39 -14.24 -33.97
C SER A 163 27.73 -14.98 -33.91
N GLN A 164 28.83 -14.27 -34.14
CA GLN A 164 30.11 -14.62 -33.54
C GLN A 164 29.98 -14.64 -32.00
N PRO A 165 30.80 -15.40 -31.25
CA PRO A 165 30.82 -15.36 -29.78
C PRO A 165 31.48 -14.07 -29.30
N GLY A 166 30.85 -12.92 -29.54
CA GLY A 166 31.17 -11.67 -28.87
C GLY A 166 30.75 -11.74 -27.41
N HIS A 167 31.48 -11.07 -26.52
CA HIS A 167 31.19 -11.03 -25.08
C HIS A 167 29.68 -10.86 -24.82
N THR A 168 29.11 -11.77 -24.04
CA THR A 168 27.72 -11.67 -23.58
C THR A 168 27.74 -10.92 -22.26
N TYR A 169 27.22 -9.69 -22.27
CA TYR A 169 27.16 -8.87 -21.06
C TYR A 169 26.10 -9.43 -20.09
N PRO A 170 26.27 -9.23 -18.78
CA PRO A 170 25.23 -9.52 -17.80
C PRO A 170 23.90 -8.84 -18.17
N HIS A 171 22.77 -9.46 -17.80
CA HIS A 171 21.40 -9.06 -18.18
C HIS A 171 21.04 -9.19 -19.66
N THR A 172 21.92 -9.78 -20.48
CA THR A 172 21.60 -10.04 -21.89
C THR A 172 20.51 -11.12 -21.98
N PRO A 173 19.34 -10.82 -22.60
CA PRO A 173 18.30 -11.82 -22.81
C PRO A 173 18.72 -12.77 -23.93
N VAL A 174 18.60 -14.07 -23.68
CA VAL A 174 19.02 -15.13 -24.61
C VAL A 174 17.95 -16.22 -24.74
N LYS A 175 17.97 -16.90 -25.88
CA LYS A 175 17.38 -18.22 -26.10
C LYS A 175 18.50 -19.25 -26.17
N ILE A 176 18.41 -20.30 -25.39
CA ILE A 176 19.37 -21.41 -25.38
C ILE A 176 18.64 -22.68 -25.77
N SER A 177 19.15 -23.38 -26.79
CA SER A 177 18.73 -24.73 -27.14
C SER A 177 19.86 -25.68 -26.76
N GLY A 178 19.55 -26.76 -26.07
CA GLY A 178 20.57 -27.69 -25.60
C GLY A 178 20.01 -28.94 -24.97
N THR A 179 20.92 -29.73 -24.43
CA THR A 179 20.64 -31.00 -23.79
C THR A 179 20.80 -30.90 -22.28
N ILE A 180 19.88 -31.49 -21.51
CA ILE A 180 20.03 -31.63 -20.05
C ILE A 180 21.09 -32.70 -19.75
N VAL A 181 22.07 -32.37 -18.91
CA VAL A 181 23.08 -33.32 -18.43
C VAL A 181 23.19 -33.30 -16.92
N ARG A 182 23.57 -34.44 -16.32
CA ARG A 182 23.82 -34.54 -14.88
C ARG A 182 25.02 -33.70 -14.51
N ARG A 183 24.88 -32.88 -13.47
CA ARG A 183 26.00 -32.08 -12.97
C ARG A 183 26.97 -32.99 -12.20
N SER A 184 28.23 -33.00 -12.61
CA SER A 184 29.28 -33.74 -11.89
C SER A 184 29.69 -32.95 -10.65
N VAL A 185 29.51 -33.52 -9.45
CA VAL A 185 29.98 -32.90 -8.19
C VAL A 185 31.52 -32.89 -8.21
N PRO A 186 32.19 -31.76 -7.90
CA PRO A 186 33.65 -31.73 -7.79
C PRO A 186 34.10 -32.75 -6.73
N GLN A 187 35.00 -33.67 -7.07
CA GLN A 187 35.65 -34.50 -6.06
C GLN A 187 36.46 -33.56 -5.14
N LYS A 188 36.02 -33.41 -3.88
CA LYS A 188 36.85 -32.77 -2.85
C LYS A 188 38.16 -33.55 -2.81
N LYS A 189 39.28 -32.89 -3.14
CA LYS A 189 40.60 -33.42 -2.81
C LYS A 189 40.67 -33.56 -1.30
N ASN A 190 40.67 -34.79 -0.80
CA ASN A 190 40.96 -35.12 0.59
C ASN A 190 42.30 -34.49 0.98
N LYS A 191 42.27 -33.39 1.74
CA LYS A 191 43.28 -33.14 2.76
C LYS A 191 42.67 -33.68 4.05
N GLY A 192 43.32 -34.71 4.59
CA GLY A 192 42.81 -35.49 5.70
C GLY A 192 42.62 -34.65 6.95
N GLU A 193 41.49 -34.89 7.60
CA GLU A 193 41.37 -35.09 9.04
C GLU A 193 39.99 -35.72 9.28
N ARG A 194 39.99 -36.93 9.84
CA ARG A 194 38.77 -37.59 10.33
C ARG A 194 38.44 -36.99 11.68
N GLN A 195 37.26 -36.42 11.82
CA GLN A 195 36.58 -36.35 13.12
C GLN A 195 35.18 -36.94 12.95
N GLU A 196 34.97 -38.05 13.64
CA GLU A 196 33.70 -38.74 13.77
C GLU A 196 32.71 -37.85 14.53
N THR A 197 31.52 -37.61 13.97
CA THR A 197 30.34 -37.28 14.76
C THR A 197 29.12 -38.05 14.24
N SER A 198 28.62 -38.86 15.16
CA SER A 198 27.33 -39.54 15.29
C SER A 198 26.22 -39.31 14.25
N ASP A 199 25.73 -40.44 13.75
CA ASP A 199 24.43 -40.66 13.11
C ASP A 199 23.26 -40.05 13.90
N VAL A 200 22.46 -39.23 13.21
CA VAL A 200 21.05 -38.99 13.56
C VAL A 200 20.21 -39.25 12.31
N HIS A 201 19.37 -40.27 12.40
CA HIS A 201 18.38 -40.66 11.41
C HIS A 201 17.34 -39.56 11.18
N GLY A 202 17.10 -39.22 9.91
CA GLY A 202 16.02 -38.33 9.49
C GLY A 202 16.15 -37.95 8.02
N ALA A 203 15.85 -38.89 7.11
CA ALA A 203 15.82 -38.64 5.67
C ALA A 203 14.78 -37.55 5.33
N SER A 204 15.25 -36.37 4.93
CA SER A 204 14.43 -35.27 4.43
C SER A 204 14.69 -35.07 2.93
N LYS A 205 13.60 -34.90 2.17
CA LYS A 205 13.49 -34.76 0.70
C LYS A 205 14.72 -34.11 0.04
N HIS A 206 15.25 -34.73 -1.02
CA HIS A 206 16.22 -34.11 -1.93
C HIS A 206 15.67 -32.75 -2.44
N GLN A 207 16.20 -31.65 -1.93
CA GLN A 207 15.93 -30.32 -2.49
C GLN A 207 16.73 -30.19 -3.79
N ASN A 208 16.02 -30.23 -4.93
CA ASN A 208 16.58 -30.10 -6.29
C ASN A 208 17.19 -28.71 -6.58
N THR A 209 17.02 -27.74 -5.68
CA THR A 209 17.52 -26.38 -5.83
C THR A 209 18.26 -25.94 -4.57
N VAL A 210 19.23 -25.05 -4.74
CA VAL A 210 19.99 -24.41 -3.65
C VAL A 210 19.84 -22.90 -3.76
N GLN A 211 19.45 -22.21 -2.69
CA GLN A 211 19.45 -20.75 -2.68
C GLN A 211 20.88 -20.22 -2.82
N ILE A 212 21.07 -19.33 -3.78
CA ILE A 212 22.31 -18.61 -3.99
C ILE A 212 22.04 -17.12 -4.13
N LEU A 213 23.11 -16.35 -4.02
CA LEU A 213 23.10 -14.91 -4.20
C LEU A 213 23.81 -14.56 -5.51
N ASP A 214 23.03 -14.34 -6.56
CA ASP A 214 23.56 -13.97 -7.88
C ASP A 214 24.10 -12.52 -7.83
N PRO A 215 25.32 -12.27 -8.34
CA PRO A 215 25.95 -10.95 -8.25
C PRO A 215 25.21 -9.84 -9.01
N TYR A 216 24.30 -10.20 -9.93
CA TYR A 216 23.56 -9.27 -10.76
C TYR A 216 22.10 -9.16 -10.34
N VAL A 217 21.43 -10.28 -10.11
CA VAL A 217 19.97 -10.29 -9.86
C VAL A 217 19.59 -10.52 -8.40
N GLY A 218 20.55 -10.78 -7.51
CA GLY A 218 20.27 -11.04 -6.10
C GLY A 218 19.83 -12.48 -5.83
N ALA A 219 18.91 -12.68 -4.88
CA ALA A 219 18.53 -14.02 -4.42
C ALA A 219 17.81 -14.84 -5.52
N VAL A 220 18.34 -16.03 -5.83
CA VAL A 220 17.77 -17.00 -6.79
C VAL A 220 17.96 -18.44 -6.31
N ASP A 221 17.08 -19.33 -6.75
CA ASP A 221 17.17 -20.78 -6.54
C ASP A 221 17.95 -21.41 -7.70
N LEU A 222 19.20 -21.82 -7.45
CA LEU A 222 20.02 -22.52 -8.42
C LEU A 222 19.61 -23.99 -8.52
N ILE A 223 19.22 -24.42 -9.71
CA ILE A 223 19.06 -25.83 -10.07
C ILE A 223 20.45 -26.46 -10.04
N SER A 224 20.73 -27.25 -9.00
CA SER A 224 22.09 -27.67 -8.66
C SER A 224 22.45 -29.08 -9.12
N HIS A 225 21.45 -29.92 -9.41
CA HIS A 225 21.58 -31.34 -9.71
C HIS A 225 21.77 -31.64 -11.21
N VAL A 226 21.38 -30.70 -12.08
CA VAL A 226 21.54 -30.78 -13.54
C VAL A 226 22.14 -29.48 -14.09
N GLU A 227 22.67 -29.56 -15.30
CA GLU A 227 23.14 -28.43 -16.10
C GLU A 227 22.76 -28.64 -17.57
N VAL A 228 22.87 -27.61 -18.40
CA VAL A 228 22.47 -27.66 -19.82
C VAL A 228 23.70 -27.56 -20.70
N ARG A 229 23.96 -28.57 -21.53
CA ARG A 229 24.95 -28.46 -22.61
C ARG A 229 24.27 -27.78 -23.79
N ALA A 230 24.64 -26.53 -24.06
CA ALA A 230 24.03 -25.75 -25.12
C ALA A 230 24.58 -26.16 -26.49
N ASP A 231 23.67 -26.43 -27.42
CA ASP A 231 23.94 -26.61 -28.84
C ASP A 231 23.93 -25.26 -29.56
N ASN A 232 23.08 -24.34 -29.10
CA ASN A 232 22.95 -23.00 -29.64
C ASN A 232 22.58 -21.98 -28.56
N LEU A 233 23.19 -20.79 -28.64
CA LEU A 233 22.81 -19.60 -27.87
C LEU A 233 22.52 -18.46 -28.83
N MET A 234 21.28 -17.99 -28.81
CA MET A 234 20.81 -16.84 -29.58
C MET A 234 20.59 -15.66 -28.65
N LYS A 235 21.31 -14.56 -28.87
CA LYS A 235 21.03 -13.28 -28.20
C LYS A 235 19.72 -12.72 -28.75
N LEU A 236 18.75 -12.49 -27.87
CA LEU A 236 17.45 -11.92 -28.24
C LEU A 236 17.49 -10.40 -28.28
N ASN A 237 18.41 -9.80 -27.51
CA ASN A 237 18.72 -8.39 -27.50
C ASN A 237 20.11 -8.18 -26.89
N THR A 238 20.62 -6.96 -26.88
CA THR A 238 21.87 -6.59 -26.20
C THR A 238 21.59 -5.88 -24.86
N PHE A 239 22.59 -5.87 -23.98
CA PHE A 239 22.60 -5.04 -22.78
C PHE A 239 23.74 -4.01 -22.89
N PRO A 240 23.55 -2.73 -22.49
CA PRO A 240 24.55 -1.68 -22.71
C PRO A 240 25.90 -1.99 -22.02
N PRO A 241 27.02 -2.00 -22.75
CA PRO A 241 28.34 -2.35 -22.20
C PRO A 241 28.82 -1.49 -21.02
N GLY A 242 28.44 -0.21 -21.01
CA GLY A 242 28.83 0.76 -19.97
C GLY A 242 27.89 0.81 -18.76
N LEU A 243 26.77 0.09 -18.79
CA LEU A 243 25.81 0.11 -17.68
C LEU A 243 26.15 -0.98 -16.67
N VAL A 244 26.71 -0.58 -15.53
CA VAL A 244 26.93 -1.49 -14.40
C VAL A 244 25.59 -1.70 -13.69
N ALA A 245 25.11 -2.94 -13.69
CA ALA A 245 23.85 -3.34 -13.07
C ALA A 245 24.07 -4.55 -12.16
N THR A 246 24.94 -4.42 -11.18
CA THR A 246 25.08 -5.46 -10.14
C THR A 246 24.02 -5.25 -9.06
N ARG A 247 23.79 -6.27 -8.24
CA ARG A 247 22.83 -6.19 -7.10
C ARG A 247 23.19 -5.07 -6.11
N ASP A 248 24.49 -4.78 -5.95
CA ASP A 248 25.03 -3.81 -4.98
C ASP A 248 25.12 -2.40 -5.60
N THR A 249 24.76 -2.25 -6.88
CA THR A 249 24.76 -0.94 -7.56
C THR A 249 23.54 -0.14 -7.14
N VAL A 250 23.77 1.05 -6.57
CA VAL A 250 22.71 2.05 -6.35
C VAL A 250 22.39 2.70 -7.69
N LEU A 251 21.31 2.24 -8.32
CA LEU A 251 20.84 2.77 -9.60
C LEU A 251 19.94 3.99 -9.37
N PRO A 252 20.02 5.01 -10.23
CA PRO A 252 19.16 6.18 -10.11
C PRO A 252 17.70 5.85 -10.51
N PRO A 253 16.70 6.63 -10.05
CA PRO A 253 15.28 6.37 -10.32
C PRO A 253 14.89 6.26 -11.80
N GLU A 254 15.62 6.92 -12.70
CA GLU A 254 15.47 6.86 -14.16
C GLU A 254 15.66 5.43 -14.70
N LEU A 255 16.42 4.59 -13.97
CA LEU A 255 16.70 3.20 -14.32
C LEU A 255 15.84 2.23 -13.48
N ARG A 256 14.61 2.62 -13.10
CA ARG A 256 13.68 1.78 -12.32
C ARG A 256 13.49 0.37 -12.88
N HIS A 257 13.45 0.24 -14.21
CA HIS A 257 13.34 -1.05 -14.89
C HIS A 257 14.57 -1.97 -14.68
N VAL A 258 15.77 -1.40 -14.49
CA VAL A 258 17.00 -2.13 -14.16
C VAL A 258 17.10 -2.39 -12.66
N GLN A 259 16.65 -1.45 -11.81
CA GLN A 259 16.48 -1.70 -10.37
C GLN A 259 15.64 -2.96 -10.13
N PHE A 260 14.54 -3.12 -10.87
CA PHE A 260 13.76 -4.36 -10.82
C PHE A 260 14.55 -5.61 -11.18
N ARG A 261 15.56 -5.54 -12.05
CA ARG A 261 16.41 -6.70 -12.36
C ARG A 261 17.42 -6.99 -11.27
N THR A 262 17.97 -5.97 -10.62
CA THR A 262 19.06 -6.12 -9.65
C THR A 262 18.61 -6.32 -8.22
N ASP A 263 17.47 -5.72 -7.84
CA ASP A 263 16.92 -5.77 -6.49
C ASP A 263 15.86 -6.90 -6.36
N SER A 264 16.26 -8.01 -5.77
CA SER A 264 15.37 -9.15 -5.50
C SER A 264 14.30 -8.84 -4.46
N GLU A 265 14.56 -7.94 -3.51
CA GLU A 265 13.59 -7.58 -2.48
C GLU A 265 12.48 -6.73 -3.07
N LEU A 266 12.81 -5.69 -3.85
CA LEU A 266 11.82 -4.89 -4.58
C LEU A 266 10.90 -5.79 -5.43
N ARG A 267 11.47 -6.74 -6.19
CA ARG A 267 10.67 -7.71 -6.95
C ARG A 267 9.75 -8.53 -6.05
N SER A 268 10.26 -8.98 -4.90
CA SER A 268 9.48 -9.78 -3.95
C SER A 268 8.28 -9.01 -3.40
N ARG A 269 8.48 -7.73 -3.03
CA ARG A 269 7.44 -6.82 -2.52
C ARG A 269 6.33 -6.59 -3.54
N ILE A 270 6.70 -6.26 -4.78
CA ILE A 270 5.73 -6.02 -5.86
C ILE A 270 4.96 -7.30 -6.23
N ARG A 271 5.61 -8.46 -6.23
CA ARG A 271 4.93 -9.75 -6.45
C ARG A 271 4.02 -10.12 -5.29
N LEU A 272 4.44 -9.87 -4.06
CA LEU A 272 3.60 -10.07 -2.88
C LEU A 272 2.37 -9.19 -2.96
N ARG A 273 2.52 -7.91 -3.27
CA ARG A 273 1.39 -6.98 -3.49
C ARG A 273 0.36 -7.54 -4.46
N SER A 274 0.79 -8.04 -5.61
CA SER A 274 -0.10 -8.67 -6.60
C SER A 274 -0.82 -9.89 -6.02
N ARG A 275 -0.08 -10.85 -5.42
CA ARG A 275 -0.67 -12.06 -4.83
C ARG A 275 -1.66 -11.75 -3.72
N LEU A 276 -1.29 -10.82 -2.83
CA LEU A 276 -2.10 -10.39 -1.70
C LEU A 276 -3.39 -9.72 -2.18
N SER A 277 -3.32 -8.84 -3.19
CA SER A 277 -4.51 -8.25 -3.79
C SER A 277 -5.46 -9.30 -4.38
N GLY A 278 -4.94 -10.39 -4.95
CA GLY A 278 -5.75 -11.52 -5.42
C GLY A 278 -6.42 -12.27 -4.27
N LYS A 279 -5.72 -12.47 -3.15
CA LYS A 279 -6.26 -13.13 -1.95
C LYS A 279 -7.32 -12.30 -1.23
N ILE A 280 -7.12 -10.97 -1.19
CA ILE A 280 -8.13 -10.04 -0.68
C ILE A 280 -9.39 -10.12 -1.55
N ARG A 281 -9.28 -10.06 -2.89
CA ARG A 281 -10.44 -10.22 -3.78
C ARG A 281 -11.18 -11.53 -3.56
N GLU A 282 -10.44 -12.64 -3.48
CA GLU A 282 -11.02 -13.98 -3.22
C GLU A 282 -11.82 -14.00 -1.90
N HIS A 283 -11.28 -13.38 -0.85
CA HIS A 283 -11.96 -13.25 0.43
C HIS A 283 -13.21 -12.36 0.36
N MET A 284 -13.09 -11.14 -0.19
CA MET A 284 -14.21 -10.20 -0.27
C MET A 284 -15.38 -10.76 -1.08
N LEU A 285 -15.11 -11.40 -2.22
CA LEU A 285 -16.15 -12.05 -3.04
C LEU A 285 -16.82 -13.22 -2.30
N LYS A 286 -16.08 -13.95 -1.47
CA LYS A 286 -16.64 -15.02 -0.64
C LYS A 286 -17.57 -14.47 0.45
N GLU A 287 -17.27 -13.27 0.96
CA GLU A 287 -18.08 -12.55 1.96
C GLU A 287 -19.20 -11.70 1.31
N ASP A 288 -19.60 -12.01 0.07
CA ASP A 288 -20.72 -11.39 -0.64
C ASP A 288 -20.53 -9.88 -0.90
N PHE A 289 -19.28 -9.43 -1.03
CA PHE A 289 -18.97 -8.08 -1.52
C PHE A 289 -18.80 -8.07 -3.04
N ASP A 290 -19.31 -7.02 -3.69
CA ASP A 290 -19.11 -6.76 -5.11
C ASP A 290 -17.94 -5.80 -5.35
N GLU A 291 -16.99 -6.17 -6.23
CA GLU A 291 -15.95 -5.25 -6.71
C GLU A 291 -16.55 -4.33 -7.77
N ILE A 292 -16.76 -3.05 -7.44
CA ILE A 292 -17.41 -2.08 -8.35
C ILE A 292 -16.47 -0.90 -8.58
N GLU A 293 -16.21 -0.61 -9.85
CA GLU A 293 -15.38 0.54 -10.24
C GLU A 293 -16.19 1.84 -10.17
N THR A 294 -15.57 2.89 -9.62
CA THR A 294 -16.17 4.24 -9.53
C THR A 294 -15.43 5.22 -10.45
N PRO A 295 -16.11 6.23 -11.02
CA PRO A 295 -15.48 7.21 -11.91
C PRO A 295 -14.30 7.96 -11.30
N ILE A 296 -13.21 8.12 -12.07
CA ILE A 296 -12.03 8.93 -11.71
C ILE A 296 -12.18 10.40 -12.12
N LEU A 297 -12.91 10.69 -13.21
CA LEU A 297 -13.19 12.07 -13.62
C LEU A 297 -14.45 12.53 -12.89
N PHE A 298 -14.27 13.13 -11.73
CA PHE A 298 -15.36 13.60 -10.89
C PHE A 298 -15.50 15.13 -10.95
N LYS A 299 -16.53 15.66 -10.29
CA LYS A 299 -16.66 17.10 -10.04
C LYS A 299 -15.78 17.48 -8.86
N SER A 300 -15.32 18.73 -8.83
CA SER A 300 -14.64 19.29 -7.65
C SER A 300 -15.62 19.37 -6.48
N THR A 301 -15.22 18.83 -5.34
CA THR A 301 -15.92 18.94 -4.07
C THR A 301 -14.86 19.07 -2.97
N PRO A 302 -14.70 20.24 -2.35
CA PRO A 302 -13.70 20.43 -1.31
C PRO A 302 -13.99 19.48 -0.12
N GLU A 303 -13.20 18.41 0.01
CA GLU A 303 -13.34 17.38 1.05
C GLU A 303 -12.17 17.37 2.06
N GLY A 304 -11.37 18.44 2.09
CA GLY A 304 -10.33 18.65 3.11
C GLY A 304 -8.89 18.70 2.56
N ALA A 305 -8.59 18.05 1.43
CA ALA A 305 -7.32 18.22 0.72
C ALA A 305 -7.48 19.03 -0.57
N ARG A 306 -6.36 19.51 -1.14
CA ARG A 306 -6.35 20.09 -2.49
C ARG A 306 -6.53 19.00 -3.54
N GLU A 307 -7.32 19.29 -4.57
CA GLU A 307 -7.66 18.37 -5.65
C GLU A 307 -6.76 18.57 -6.87
N PHE A 308 -6.40 17.47 -7.55
CA PHE A 308 -5.85 17.55 -8.91
C PHE A 308 -6.97 17.82 -9.91
N LEU A 309 -6.79 18.83 -10.77
CA LEU A 309 -7.75 19.20 -11.80
C LEU A 309 -7.40 18.61 -13.16
N VAL A 310 -8.43 18.15 -13.88
CA VAL A 310 -8.33 17.70 -15.27
C VAL A 310 -9.15 18.64 -16.15
N PRO A 311 -8.51 19.57 -16.87
CA PRO A 311 -9.24 20.54 -17.68
C PRO A 311 -10.01 19.86 -18.81
N THR A 312 -11.18 20.40 -19.15
CA THR A 312 -11.98 19.91 -20.27
C THR A 312 -11.86 20.82 -21.48
N ARG A 313 -12.25 20.31 -22.65
CA ARG A 313 -12.39 21.14 -23.87
C ARG A 313 -13.57 22.11 -23.81
N LYS A 314 -14.37 22.07 -22.75
CA LYS A 314 -15.41 23.07 -22.51
C LYS A 314 -14.79 24.19 -21.70
N ARG A 315 -14.84 25.41 -22.22
CA ARG A 315 -14.26 26.59 -21.59
C ARG A 315 -14.71 26.74 -20.14
N GLY A 316 -13.73 26.90 -19.23
CA GLY A 316 -13.97 27.13 -17.81
C GLY A 316 -14.43 25.91 -17.00
N MET A 317 -14.42 24.71 -17.58
CA MET A 317 -14.84 23.48 -16.90
C MET A 317 -13.67 22.52 -16.74
N ALA A 318 -13.53 21.94 -15.56
CA ALA A 318 -12.56 20.91 -15.23
C ALA A 318 -13.25 19.78 -14.44
N TYR A 319 -12.70 18.58 -14.54
CA TYR A 319 -12.95 17.53 -13.55
C TYR A 319 -11.95 17.68 -12.40
N ALA A 320 -12.26 17.05 -11.27
CA ALA A 320 -11.32 16.80 -10.19
C ALA A 320 -11.07 15.30 -10.08
N LEU A 321 -9.83 14.91 -9.79
CA LEU A 321 -9.50 13.54 -9.43
C LEU A 321 -9.92 13.27 -7.98
N PRO A 322 -10.58 12.14 -7.68
CA PRO A 322 -11.16 11.88 -6.37
C PRO A 322 -10.10 11.66 -5.31
N GLN A 323 -10.33 12.25 -4.13
CA GLN A 323 -9.52 11.98 -2.93
C GLN A 323 -9.80 10.61 -2.33
N SER A 324 -11.00 10.08 -2.61
CA SER A 324 -11.48 8.73 -2.31
C SER A 324 -12.80 8.49 -3.06
N PRO A 325 -13.32 7.25 -3.19
CA PRO A 325 -14.63 6.98 -3.75
C PRO A 325 -15.81 7.31 -2.79
N GLN A 326 -15.59 8.13 -1.75
CA GLN A 326 -16.49 8.33 -0.60
C GLN A 326 -17.94 8.65 -0.98
N GLN A 327 -18.17 9.57 -1.91
CA GLN A 327 -19.54 9.91 -2.30
C GLN A 327 -20.21 8.79 -3.11
N TYR A 328 -19.46 8.15 -4.03
CA TYR A 328 -20.02 7.08 -4.85
C TYR A 328 -20.35 5.83 -4.04
N LYS A 329 -19.49 5.42 -3.10
CA LYS A 329 -19.78 4.24 -2.28
C LYS A 329 -21.04 4.42 -1.42
N GLN A 330 -21.31 5.63 -0.91
CA GLN A 330 -22.58 5.96 -0.26
C GLN A 330 -23.78 5.90 -1.22
N VAL A 331 -23.63 6.42 -2.44
CA VAL A 331 -24.68 6.34 -3.47
C VAL A 331 -24.97 4.88 -3.86
N LEU A 332 -23.98 3.99 -3.88
CA LEU A 332 -24.19 2.57 -4.12
C LEU A 332 -25.05 1.94 -3.02
N MET A 333 -24.82 2.30 -1.75
CA MET A 333 -25.68 1.85 -0.63
C MET A 333 -27.12 2.33 -0.82
N ALA A 334 -27.31 3.60 -1.20
CA ALA A 334 -28.62 4.16 -1.53
C ALA A 334 -29.27 3.51 -2.77
N SER A 335 -28.47 2.89 -3.65
CA SER A 335 -28.93 2.23 -4.87
C SER A 335 -29.33 0.76 -4.65
N GLY A 336 -29.21 0.26 -3.41
CA GLY A 336 -29.54 -1.13 -3.06
C GLY A 336 -28.40 -2.12 -3.23
N ILE A 337 -27.15 -1.66 -3.38
CA ILE A 337 -25.96 -2.53 -3.33
C ILE A 337 -25.56 -2.65 -1.85
N PRO A 338 -25.66 -3.83 -1.22
CA PRO A 338 -25.51 -3.96 0.22
C PRO A 338 -24.05 -4.01 0.68
N ARG A 339 -23.12 -4.47 -0.17
CA ARG A 339 -21.72 -4.70 0.17
C ARG A 339 -20.84 -4.37 -1.03
N TYR A 340 -20.08 -3.29 -0.91
CA TYR A 340 -19.21 -2.77 -1.95
C TYR A 340 -17.76 -2.88 -1.53
N PHE A 341 -16.87 -3.21 -2.47
CA PHE A 341 -15.45 -2.94 -2.30
C PHE A 341 -14.77 -2.50 -3.60
N GLN A 342 -13.60 -1.86 -3.50
CA GLN A 342 -12.76 -1.52 -4.65
C GLN A 342 -11.31 -1.32 -4.23
N PHE A 343 -10.37 -1.78 -5.06
CA PHE A 343 -8.99 -1.27 -5.05
C PHE A 343 -8.94 0.08 -5.79
N ALA A 344 -9.37 1.15 -5.13
CA ALA A 344 -9.56 2.47 -5.72
C ALA A 344 -8.23 3.25 -5.87
N ARG A 345 -8.10 4.01 -6.96
CA ARG A 345 -7.05 5.03 -7.07
C ARG A 345 -7.53 6.36 -6.51
N CYS A 346 -6.80 6.82 -5.50
CA CYS A 346 -7.05 8.07 -4.81
C CYS A 346 -5.91 9.07 -5.06
N PHE A 347 -6.25 10.36 -5.13
CA PHE A 347 -5.36 11.45 -5.50
C PHE A 347 -5.46 12.61 -4.52
N ARG A 348 -4.33 13.11 -4.01
CA ARG A 348 -4.28 14.26 -3.08
C ARG A 348 -3.09 15.15 -3.42
N ASP A 349 -3.35 16.44 -3.66
CA ASP A 349 -2.32 17.44 -3.97
C ASP A 349 -1.78 18.09 -2.69
N GLU A 350 -1.15 17.25 -1.86
CA GLU A 350 -0.55 17.62 -0.58
C GLU A 350 0.98 17.55 -0.64
N ASP A 351 1.63 18.18 0.33
CA ASP A 351 3.08 18.07 0.50
C ASP A 351 3.48 16.60 0.72
N LEU A 352 4.45 16.16 -0.08
CA LEU A 352 4.88 14.76 -0.11
C LEU A 352 5.77 14.44 1.08
N ARG A 353 5.56 13.25 1.65
CA ARG A 353 6.32 12.69 2.79
C ARG A 353 6.76 11.27 2.46
N ALA A 354 7.64 10.68 3.28
CA ALA A 354 8.15 9.32 3.04
C ALA A 354 7.06 8.24 2.99
N ASP A 355 5.92 8.52 3.65
CA ASP A 355 4.71 7.69 3.75
C ASP A 355 3.56 8.18 2.85
N ARG A 356 3.77 9.21 2.00
CA ARG A 356 2.74 9.82 1.14
C ARG A 356 3.17 9.84 -0.32
N GLN A 357 2.20 9.58 -1.19
CA GLN A 357 2.32 9.68 -2.65
C GLN A 357 1.12 10.47 -3.17
N PRO A 358 1.27 11.23 -4.27
CA PRO A 358 0.17 12.04 -4.78
C PRO A 358 -0.94 11.17 -5.36
N GLU A 359 -0.61 9.94 -5.77
CA GLU A 359 -1.53 8.87 -6.15
C GLU A 359 -1.30 7.63 -5.26
N PHE A 360 -2.27 7.21 -4.44
CA PHE A 360 -2.11 6.07 -3.50
C PHE A 360 -3.27 5.04 -3.42
N THR A 361 -2.88 3.76 -3.33
CA THR A 361 -3.64 2.54 -3.08
C THR A 361 -4.68 2.57 -1.97
N GLN A 362 -5.99 2.66 -2.20
CA GLN A 362 -6.97 2.33 -1.15
C GLN A 362 -7.70 1.02 -1.47
N LEU A 363 -7.91 0.19 -0.46
CA LEU A 363 -8.94 -0.84 -0.45
C LEU A 363 -10.14 -0.23 0.27
N ASP A 364 -11.08 0.29 -0.51
CA ASP A 364 -12.32 0.88 -0.02
C ASP A 364 -13.39 -0.20 0.11
N LEU A 365 -14.17 -0.13 1.18
CA LEU A 365 -15.38 -0.93 1.35
C LEU A 365 -16.51 -0.11 2.02
N GLU A 366 -17.74 -0.51 1.75
CA GLU A 366 -18.95 0.09 2.35
C GLU A 366 -20.04 -0.99 2.47
N MET A 367 -20.81 -0.92 3.55
CA MET A 367 -21.83 -1.91 3.91
C MET A 367 -23.13 -1.20 4.29
N ALA A 368 -24.24 -1.60 3.67
CA ALA A 368 -25.58 -1.18 4.06
C ALA A 368 -26.08 -2.02 5.24
N PHE A 369 -26.98 -1.45 6.03
CA PHE A 369 -27.55 -2.03 7.25
C PHE A 369 -26.47 -2.49 8.25
N ALA A 370 -25.34 -1.78 8.30
CA ALA A 370 -24.18 -2.10 9.13
C ALA A 370 -23.82 -0.93 10.06
N GLY A 371 -23.33 -1.25 11.25
CA GLY A 371 -22.71 -0.29 12.17
C GLY A 371 -21.18 -0.45 12.25
N SER A 372 -20.55 0.35 13.09
CA SER A 372 -19.10 0.38 13.27
C SER A 372 -18.51 -0.98 13.66
N THR A 373 -19.15 -1.71 14.57
CA THR A 373 -18.72 -3.07 14.96
C THR A 373 -18.73 -4.06 13.81
N ASP A 374 -19.74 -4.02 12.93
CA ASP A 374 -19.84 -4.96 11.81
C ASP A 374 -18.71 -4.69 10.78
N VAL A 375 -18.41 -3.41 10.54
CA VAL A 375 -17.31 -3.00 9.64
C VAL A 375 -15.95 -3.35 10.24
N MET A 376 -15.70 -3.01 11.52
CA MET A 376 -14.46 -3.36 12.20
C MET A 376 -14.20 -4.86 12.16
N LYS A 377 -15.23 -5.69 12.44
CA LYS A 377 -15.12 -7.14 12.38
C LYS A 377 -14.78 -7.65 10.97
N THR A 378 -15.42 -7.08 9.95
CA THR A 378 -15.13 -7.42 8.54
C THR A 378 -13.68 -7.13 8.18
N VAL A 379 -13.14 -5.98 8.63
CA VAL A 379 -11.74 -5.61 8.40
C VAL A 379 -10.78 -6.54 9.15
N GLU A 380 -11.08 -6.88 10.41
CA GLU A 380 -10.28 -7.85 11.16
C GLU A 380 -10.23 -9.22 10.49
N ASP A 381 -11.38 -9.73 10.05
CA ASP A 381 -11.49 -11.02 9.37
C ASP A 381 -10.72 -11.01 8.05
N LEU A 382 -10.82 -9.93 7.28
CA LEU A 382 -10.02 -9.74 6.07
C LEU A 382 -8.53 -9.82 6.37
N LEU A 383 -8.06 -9.13 7.41
CA LEU A 383 -6.65 -9.11 7.78
C LEU A 383 -6.19 -10.49 8.26
N LEU A 384 -6.96 -11.14 9.13
CA LEU A 384 -6.61 -12.42 9.74
C LEU A 384 -6.72 -13.59 8.76
N ALA A 385 -7.67 -13.57 7.82
CA ALA A 385 -7.91 -14.67 6.90
C ALA A 385 -7.20 -14.49 5.55
N ALA A 386 -7.18 -13.28 5.00
CA ALA A 386 -6.67 -13.03 3.65
C ALA A 386 -5.28 -12.41 3.63
N VAL A 387 -4.96 -11.52 4.58
CA VAL A 387 -3.67 -10.81 4.58
C VAL A 387 -2.59 -11.60 5.31
N TRP A 388 -2.70 -11.73 6.63
CA TRP A 388 -1.66 -12.27 7.50
C TRP A 388 -1.14 -13.65 7.07
N PRO A 389 -1.99 -14.64 6.80
CA PRO A 389 -1.53 -15.98 6.44
C PRO A 389 -0.81 -16.04 5.08
N ASN A 390 -1.00 -15.02 4.24
CA ASN A 390 -0.43 -14.95 2.90
C ASN A 390 0.84 -14.08 2.82
N VAL A 391 1.34 -13.57 3.96
CA VAL A 391 2.62 -12.87 4.04
C VAL A 391 3.72 -13.82 4.56
N PRO A 392 4.75 -14.15 3.76
CA PRO A 392 5.81 -15.04 4.18
C PRO A 392 6.64 -14.47 5.33
N GLY A 393 6.86 -15.25 6.38
CA GLY A 393 7.73 -14.87 7.50
C GLY A 393 7.20 -13.71 8.35
N ILE A 394 5.92 -13.36 8.21
CA ILE A 394 5.32 -12.30 9.02
C ILE A 394 5.30 -12.70 10.49
N ALA A 395 5.67 -11.77 11.37
CA ALA A 395 5.56 -11.97 12.80
C ALA A 395 4.09 -12.16 13.20
N SER A 396 3.84 -12.97 14.22
CA SER A 396 2.48 -13.12 14.77
C SER A 396 1.99 -11.80 15.36
N PHE A 397 0.68 -11.59 15.35
CA PHE A 397 0.07 -10.52 16.12
C PHE A 397 0.39 -10.71 17.61
N GLN A 398 0.86 -9.65 18.25
CA GLN A 398 0.94 -9.57 19.70
C GLN A 398 -0.44 -9.19 20.21
N MET A 399 -1.23 -10.20 20.57
CA MET A 399 -2.48 -9.96 21.27
C MET A 399 -2.12 -9.47 22.69
N PRO A 400 -2.64 -8.34 23.16
CA PRO A 400 -2.42 -7.96 24.55
C PRO A 400 -3.01 -9.03 25.47
N THR A 401 -2.27 -9.35 26.52
CA THR A 401 -2.64 -10.35 27.55
C THR A 401 -3.65 -9.82 28.56
N SER A 402 -4.29 -8.67 28.33
CA SER A 402 -5.18 -8.07 29.33
C SER A 402 -6.60 -8.62 29.26
N PRO A 403 -7.27 -8.82 30.41
CA PRO A 403 -8.62 -9.35 30.45
C PRO A 403 -9.57 -8.34 29.82
N SER A 404 -10.55 -8.84 29.07
CA SER A 404 -11.70 -8.03 28.67
C SER A 404 -12.25 -7.30 29.92
N PRO A 405 -12.63 -6.01 29.85
CA PRO A 405 -13.26 -5.30 30.97
C PRO A 405 -14.70 -5.78 31.25
N SER A 406 -15.00 -7.04 30.90
CA SER A 406 -16.21 -7.74 31.29
C SER A 406 -15.78 -9.08 31.88
N GLY A 407 -15.78 -9.15 33.21
CA GLY A 407 -15.67 -10.42 33.92
C GLY A 407 -16.86 -11.29 33.56
N ASN A 408 -16.65 -12.23 32.65
CA ASN A 408 -17.47 -13.42 32.48
C ASN A 408 -16.61 -14.49 31.79
N GLU A 409 -15.85 -15.23 32.60
CA GLU A 409 -15.38 -16.55 32.23
C GLU A 409 -16.59 -17.49 32.18
N GLY A 410 -17.24 -17.55 31.01
CA GLY A 410 -18.40 -18.39 30.79
C GLY A 410 -18.91 -18.27 29.35
N LEU A 411 -18.73 -19.35 28.58
CA LEU A 411 -19.34 -19.71 27.30
C LEU A 411 -20.33 -18.70 26.68
N VAL A 412 -19.94 -18.08 25.56
CA VAL A 412 -20.49 -18.20 24.18
C VAL A 412 -19.50 -17.45 23.29
N SER A 413 -19.06 -18.04 22.18
CA SER A 413 -18.28 -17.32 21.16
C SER A 413 -19.19 -16.28 20.50
N ASP A 414 -19.25 -15.07 21.06
CA ASP A 414 -19.99 -13.97 20.46
C ASP A 414 -19.42 -13.70 19.06
N PRO A 415 -20.19 -13.92 17.98
CA PRO A 415 -19.71 -13.69 16.61
C PRO A 415 -19.38 -12.23 16.33
N LYS A 416 -19.83 -11.28 17.17
CA LYS A 416 -19.50 -9.85 17.08
C LYS A 416 -18.30 -9.43 17.94
N ARG A 417 -17.67 -10.36 18.66
CA ARG A 417 -16.48 -10.04 19.45
C ARG A 417 -15.32 -9.68 18.51
N LEU A 418 -14.84 -8.45 18.65
CA LEU A 418 -13.62 -7.99 17.99
C LEU A 418 -12.39 -8.66 18.61
N ALA A 419 -11.47 -9.07 17.75
CA ALA A 419 -10.19 -9.62 18.12
C ALA A 419 -9.24 -8.51 18.57
N PHE A 420 -9.23 -7.36 17.89
CA PHE A 420 -8.29 -6.29 18.22
C PHE A 420 -8.81 -5.43 19.40
N PRO A 421 -7.90 -4.93 20.27
CA PRO A 421 -8.25 -4.01 21.34
C PRO A 421 -8.88 -2.72 20.81
N GLN A 422 -9.72 -2.11 21.63
CA GLN A 422 -10.33 -0.81 21.34
C GLN A 422 -9.87 0.22 22.39
N LEU A 423 -9.45 1.39 21.91
CA LEU A 423 -9.17 2.57 22.74
C LEU A 423 -10.08 3.70 22.28
N THR A 424 -10.71 4.42 23.22
CA THR A 424 -11.36 5.69 22.84
C THR A 424 -10.29 6.73 22.51
N TYR A 425 -10.58 7.69 21.65
CA TYR A 425 -9.68 8.79 21.29
C TYR A 425 -9.13 9.48 22.54
N ASN A 426 -10.00 9.82 23.49
CA ASN A 426 -9.58 10.41 24.76
C ASN A 426 -8.62 9.50 25.54
N THR A 427 -8.85 8.18 25.56
CA THR A 427 -7.95 7.23 26.22
C THR A 427 -6.60 7.16 25.51
N ALA A 428 -6.60 7.11 24.17
CA ALA A 428 -5.39 7.07 23.36
C ALA A 428 -4.54 8.34 23.55
N MET A 429 -5.18 9.52 23.49
CA MET A 429 -4.54 10.81 23.73
C MET A 429 -4.06 10.95 25.17
N SER A 430 -4.84 10.52 26.16
CA SER A 430 -4.45 10.64 27.58
C SER A 430 -3.30 9.71 27.96
N ARG A 431 -3.29 8.45 27.47
CA ARG A 431 -2.29 7.45 27.84
C ARG A 431 -1.06 7.47 26.95
N TYR A 432 -1.16 7.92 25.70
CA TYR A 432 -0.04 7.84 24.75
C TYR A 432 0.24 9.16 24.03
N GLY A 433 -0.63 10.17 24.18
CA GLY A 433 -0.46 11.46 23.51
C GLY A 433 -0.62 11.38 22.00
N SER A 434 -1.30 10.36 21.47
CA SER A 434 -1.54 10.19 20.04
C SER A 434 -2.80 9.40 19.75
N ASP A 435 -3.48 9.77 18.67
CA ASP A 435 -4.62 9.05 18.07
C ASP A 435 -4.20 7.76 17.33
N LYS A 436 -2.89 7.54 17.16
CA LYS A 436 -2.29 6.35 16.57
C LYS A 436 -1.15 5.82 17.44
N PRO A 437 -1.46 5.33 18.64
CA PRO A 437 -0.42 4.94 19.58
C PRO A 437 0.32 3.68 19.11
N ASP A 438 1.65 3.70 19.23
CA ASP A 438 2.44 2.46 19.27
C ASP A 438 2.48 1.96 20.72
N THR A 439 1.63 0.98 21.04
CA THR A 439 1.52 0.40 22.37
C THR A 439 2.69 -0.51 22.71
N ARG A 440 3.52 -0.91 21.73
CA ARG A 440 4.71 -1.75 21.98
C ARG A 440 5.81 -1.00 22.70
N LEU A 441 5.81 0.33 22.61
CA LEU A 441 6.77 1.18 23.31
C LEU A 441 6.44 1.31 24.82
N GLY A 442 5.24 0.92 25.27
CA GLY A 442 4.83 1.13 26.66
C GLY A 442 4.74 2.63 27.01
N SER A 443 5.41 3.05 28.08
CA SER A 443 5.54 4.46 28.51
C SER A 443 4.22 5.23 28.49
N GLU A 444 3.27 4.78 29.30
CA GLU A 444 2.00 5.46 29.42
C GLU A 444 2.15 6.79 30.15
N ILE A 445 1.46 7.80 29.63
CA ILE A 445 1.35 9.13 30.20
C ILE A 445 0.33 9.08 31.34
N ARG A 446 0.66 9.74 32.46
CA ARG A 446 -0.22 9.90 33.61
C ARG A 446 -0.24 11.34 34.07
N ARG A 447 -1.37 11.79 34.60
CA ARG A 447 -1.46 13.07 35.31
C ARG A 447 -0.78 12.96 36.67
N VAL A 448 0.10 13.91 36.95
CA VAL A 448 0.93 13.98 38.17
C VAL A 448 0.87 15.37 38.80
N ASP A 449 -0.10 16.19 38.39
CA ASP A 449 -0.27 17.55 38.86
C ASP A 449 -0.39 17.59 40.40
N SER A 450 -1.08 16.64 41.03
CA SER A 450 -1.17 16.57 42.49
C SER A 450 0.14 16.20 43.21
N TRP A 451 1.16 15.71 42.49
CA TRP A 451 2.42 15.23 43.07
C TRP A 451 3.51 16.30 43.10
N LEU A 452 3.31 17.41 42.39
CA LEU A 452 4.26 18.51 42.34
C LEU A 452 3.94 19.55 43.43
N PRO A 453 4.95 19.96 44.22
CA PRO A 453 4.80 21.10 45.14
C PRO A 453 4.35 22.37 44.40
N SER A 454 3.47 23.18 45.00
CA SER A 454 2.90 24.37 44.36
C SER A 454 3.95 25.37 43.87
N ASN A 455 5.08 25.49 44.57
CA ASN A 455 6.20 26.34 44.18
C ASN A 455 6.92 25.86 42.90
N VAL A 456 6.91 24.55 42.63
CA VAL A 456 7.54 23.96 41.43
C VAL A 456 6.62 24.11 40.22
N LYS A 457 5.30 24.00 40.40
CA LYS A 457 4.31 24.22 39.31
C LYS A 457 4.48 25.58 38.63
N GLY A 458 4.65 26.65 39.42
CA GLY A 458 4.87 28.00 38.90
C GLY A 458 6.24 28.24 38.26
N MET A 459 7.20 27.32 38.41
CA MET A 459 8.52 27.40 37.77
C MET A 459 8.55 26.73 36.39
N ILE A 460 7.67 25.76 36.15
CA ILE A 460 7.69 24.93 34.93
C ILE A 460 6.74 25.46 33.85
N THR A 461 5.81 26.35 34.20
CA THR A 461 4.86 26.94 33.26
C THR A 461 4.26 28.25 33.76
N SER A 462 3.86 29.09 32.80
CA SER A 462 3.11 30.32 33.05
C SER A 462 1.59 30.14 32.99
N PHE A 463 1.06 28.92 32.82
CA PHE A 463 -0.38 28.68 32.76
C PHE A 463 -1.03 28.79 34.15
N ASP A 464 -2.25 29.31 34.17
CA ASP A 464 -3.12 29.26 35.35
C ASP A 464 -3.73 27.84 35.48
N ASP A 465 -3.56 27.22 36.64
CA ASP A 465 -4.00 25.85 36.98
C ASP A 465 -3.64 24.78 35.91
N PRO A 466 -2.34 24.53 35.66
CA PRO A 466 -1.90 23.63 34.61
C PRO A 466 -2.20 22.16 34.95
N VAL A 467 -2.55 21.40 33.91
CA VAL A 467 -2.40 19.94 33.92
C VAL A 467 -0.92 19.63 33.78
N VAL A 468 -0.38 18.78 34.66
CA VAL A 468 0.98 18.26 34.54
C VAL A 468 0.92 16.76 34.32
N GLU A 469 1.50 16.34 33.20
CA GLU A 469 1.53 14.95 32.76
C GLU A 469 2.97 14.45 32.77
N MET A 470 3.16 13.16 33.09
CA MET A 470 4.47 12.51 33.13
C MET A 470 4.43 11.15 32.46
N MET A 471 5.54 10.78 31.83
CA MET A 471 5.81 9.44 31.32
C MET A 471 7.17 8.94 31.80
N ARG A 472 7.28 7.62 31.99
CA ARG A 472 8.55 6.92 32.19
C ARG A 472 8.99 6.30 30.87
N ILE A 473 10.20 6.59 30.42
CA ILE A 473 10.88 5.86 29.35
C ILE A 473 11.75 4.79 30.01
N ASP A 474 11.45 3.52 29.71
CA ASP A 474 12.27 2.38 30.12
C ASP A 474 13.56 2.35 29.28
N MET A 475 14.68 2.60 29.94
CA MET A 475 16.00 2.67 29.33
C MET A 475 16.74 1.32 29.36
N GLN A 476 16.06 0.22 29.68
CA GLN A 476 16.54 -1.17 29.58
C GLN A 476 17.89 -1.41 30.27
N GLY A 477 18.11 -0.76 31.42
CA GLY A 477 19.33 -0.88 32.22
C GLY A 477 20.51 -0.02 31.76
N THR A 478 20.28 0.99 30.91
CA THR A 478 21.29 2.01 30.56
C THR A 478 21.79 2.73 31.82
N ASP A 479 23.08 3.08 31.90
CA ASP A 479 23.64 3.79 33.05
C ASP A 479 22.99 5.19 33.24
N PRO A 480 22.66 5.63 34.47
CA PRO A 480 22.04 6.93 34.71
C PRO A 480 22.80 8.13 34.12
N ALA A 481 24.13 8.12 34.10
CA ALA A 481 24.91 9.21 33.51
C ALA A 481 24.82 9.20 31.98
N GLU A 482 24.76 8.02 31.37
CA GLU A 482 24.57 7.85 29.93
C GLU A 482 23.17 8.29 29.50
N SER A 483 22.12 7.87 30.21
CA SER A 483 20.74 8.33 29.97
C SER A 483 20.60 9.85 30.08
N GLN A 484 21.23 10.45 31.10
CA GLN A 484 21.23 11.91 31.28
C GLN A 484 21.94 12.62 30.12
N LYS A 485 23.07 12.09 29.66
CA LYS A 485 23.81 12.62 28.52
C LYS A 485 23.00 12.51 27.23
N PHE A 486 22.45 11.34 26.95
CA PHE A 486 21.61 11.06 25.79
C PHE A 486 20.45 12.05 25.68
N PHE A 487 19.67 12.22 26.76
CA PHE A 487 18.48 13.07 26.69
C PHE A 487 18.85 14.56 26.50
N LYS A 488 19.97 15.01 27.09
CA LYS A 488 20.48 16.35 26.86
C LYS A 488 20.88 16.56 25.40
N GLU A 489 21.67 15.64 24.83
CA GLU A 489 22.06 15.69 23.41
C GLU A 489 20.85 15.62 22.48
N PHE A 490 19.83 14.84 22.84
CA PHE A 490 18.56 14.78 22.12
C PHE A 490 17.85 16.14 22.11
N LEU A 491 17.73 16.83 23.24
CA LEU A 491 17.08 18.16 23.31
C LEU A 491 17.90 19.25 22.61
N ASP A 492 19.22 19.16 22.62
CA ASP A 492 20.12 20.10 21.93
C ASP A 492 20.11 19.90 20.40
N ALA A 493 19.61 18.77 19.90
CA ALA A 493 19.53 18.49 18.47
C ALA A 493 18.48 19.36 17.76
N SER A 494 18.80 19.82 16.54
CA SER A 494 17.94 20.73 15.77
C SER A 494 16.48 20.26 15.57
N PRO A 495 16.18 18.96 15.31
CA PRO A 495 14.79 18.49 15.20
C PRO A 495 13.98 18.60 16.51
N SER A 496 14.67 18.62 17.65
CA SER A 496 14.06 18.65 18.99
C SER A 496 13.79 20.07 19.49
N ALA A 497 14.20 21.10 18.73
CA ALA A 497 13.97 22.49 19.08
C ALA A 497 12.49 22.79 19.40
N ARG A 498 11.55 22.09 18.76
CA ARG A 498 10.10 22.21 19.04
C ARG A 498 9.70 21.93 20.49
N TYR A 499 10.51 21.20 21.25
CA TYR A 499 10.28 20.90 22.67
C TYR A 499 10.90 21.92 23.62
N THR A 500 11.74 22.82 23.10
CA THR A 500 12.51 23.79 23.90
C THR A 500 12.22 25.24 23.52
N THR A 501 11.55 25.49 22.38
CA THR A 501 11.25 26.84 21.87
C THR A 501 9.99 27.48 22.45
N ASP A 502 9.17 26.73 23.18
CA ASP A 502 7.97 27.29 23.82
C ASP A 502 8.36 28.07 25.08
N GLY A 503 8.30 29.40 25.05
CA GLY A 503 8.65 30.24 26.20
C GLY A 503 7.64 30.18 27.37
N SER A 504 6.47 29.55 27.17
CA SER A 504 5.43 29.44 28.20
C SER A 504 5.56 28.23 29.13
N ARG A 505 6.46 27.28 28.79
CA ARG A 505 6.69 26.04 29.55
C ARG A 505 8.00 25.37 29.15
N ILE A 506 8.57 24.57 30.05
CA ILE A 506 9.81 23.83 29.79
C ILE A 506 9.57 22.34 30.07
N ALA A 507 10.08 21.45 29.20
CA ALA A 507 10.11 20.03 29.48
C ALA A 507 10.94 19.77 30.74
N GLY A 508 10.32 19.14 31.73
CA GLY A 508 11.02 18.64 32.89
C GLY A 508 11.51 17.22 32.66
N VAL A 509 12.75 16.94 33.05
CA VAL A 509 13.31 15.58 33.05
C VAL A 509 13.97 15.28 34.37
N ALA A 510 13.69 14.10 34.90
CA ALA A 510 14.44 13.47 35.98
C ALA A 510 15.00 12.13 35.48
N VAL A 511 16.24 11.82 35.84
CA VAL A 511 16.83 10.50 35.58
C VAL A 511 16.86 9.76 36.89
N TYR A 512 16.29 8.56 36.91
CA TYR A 512 16.26 7.75 38.12
C TYR A 512 17.66 7.19 38.43
N ASP A 513 18.19 7.56 39.59
CA ASP A 513 19.55 7.22 40.01
C ASP A 513 19.58 6.96 41.52
N PRO A 514 19.70 5.70 41.96
CA PRO A 514 19.70 5.33 43.38
C PRO A 514 20.77 6.03 44.23
N PHE A 515 21.82 6.60 43.62
CA PHE A 515 22.91 7.26 44.33
C PHE A 515 22.71 8.77 44.50
N LYS A 516 21.68 9.35 43.86
CA LYS A 516 21.33 10.78 44.02
C LYS A 516 20.31 10.98 45.15
N PRO A 517 20.26 12.19 45.76
CA PRO A 517 19.20 12.53 46.72
C PRO A 517 17.81 12.30 46.13
N LEU A 518 16.93 11.65 46.90
CA LEU A 518 15.59 11.22 46.46
C LEU A 518 15.62 10.49 45.11
N HIS A 519 16.69 9.73 44.86
CA HIS A 519 16.92 8.97 43.64
C HIS A 519 16.84 9.78 42.34
N GLY A 520 17.18 11.08 42.40
CA GLY A 520 17.08 12.00 41.26
C GLY A 520 15.73 12.73 41.14
N LEU A 521 14.79 12.49 42.06
CA LEU A 521 13.42 13.03 42.06
C LEU A 521 13.24 14.24 43.00
N ALA A 522 14.32 14.93 43.35
CA ALA A 522 14.27 16.06 44.29
C ALA A 522 13.25 17.14 43.90
N THR A 523 12.99 17.33 42.60
CA THR A 523 11.98 18.24 42.04
C THR A 523 10.55 17.96 42.54
N PHE A 524 10.24 16.72 42.92
CA PHE A 524 8.92 16.30 43.40
C PHE A 524 8.78 16.38 44.94
N GLY A 525 9.87 16.66 45.67
CA GLY A 525 9.88 16.56 47.13
C GLY A 525 9.70 15.11 47.64
N HIS A 526 9.64 14.92 48.96
CA HIS A 526 9.57 13.57 49.55
C HIS A 526 8.28 12.82 49.20
N GLU A 527 7.12 13.45 49.36
CA GLU A 527 5.81 12.83 49.10
C GLU A 527 5.62 12.54 47.61
N GLY A 528 5.93 13.52 46.75
CA GLY A 528 5.83 13.35 45.29
C GLY A 528 6.80 12.29 44.76
N ALA A 529 8.05 12.24 45.26
CA ALA A 529 9.00 11.21 44.87
C ALA A 529 8.51 9.80 45.20
N ALA A 530 7.93 9.59 46.40
CA ALA A 530 7.37 8.30 46.79
C ALA A 530 6.22 7.85 45.86
N LEU A 531 5.32 8.77 45.48
CA LEU A 531 4.23 8.48 44.52
C LEU A 531 4.77 8.14 43.12
N VAL A 532 5.80 8.85 42.66
CA VAL A 532 6.47 8.55 41.40
C VAL A 532 7.06 7.14 41.41
N GLU A 533 7.73 6.75 42.49
CA GLU A 533 8.31 5.41 42.63
C GLU A 533 7.26 4.31 42.70
N GLU A 534 6.16 4.53 43.44
CA GLU A 534 5.06 3.58 43.55
C GLU A 534 4.37 3.32 42.21
N GLU A 535 4.08 4.39 41.47
CA GLU A 535 3.26 4.32 40.25
C GLU A 535 4.05 3.95 38.99
N PHE A 536 5.26 4.50 38.84
CA PHE A 536 6.08 4.27 37.65
C PHE A 536 7.09 3.14 37.81
N LYS A 537 7.42 2.76 39.06
CA LYS A 537 8.41 1.72 39.40
C LYS A 537 9.69 1.86 38.57
N PRO A 538 10.33 3.04 38.56
CA PRO A 538 11.47 3.31 37.72
C PRO A 538 12.67 2.43 38.10
N GLU A 539 13.46 2.06 37.10
CA GLU A 539 14.73 1.36 37.26
C GLU A 539 15.90 2.34 37.05
N PRO A 540 17.12 2.04 37.58
CA PRO A 540 18.28 2.89 37.38
C PRO A 540 18.51 3.18 35.91
N GLY A 541 18.60 4.46 35.55
CA GLY A 541 18.77 4.91 34.17
C GLY A 541 17.52 5.41 33.48
N ASP A 542 16.33 5.11 34.01
CA ASP A 542 15.09 5.50 33.37
C ASP A 542 14.88 7.01 33.35
N LEU A 543 14.23 7.48 32.28
CA LEU A 543 13.87 8.88 32.10
C LEU A 543 12.43 9.11 32.54
N LEU A 544 12.22 10.03 33.47
CA LEU A 544 10.92 10.52 33.90
C LEU A 544 10.74 11.92 33.32
N ILE A 545 9.90 12.01 32.28
CA ILE A 545 9.70 13.22 31.50
C ILE A 545 8.32 13.75 31.81
N PHE A 546 8.25 15.01 32.26
CA PHE A 546 7.00 15.68 32.58
C PHE A 546 6.81 16.97 31.78
N TRP A 547 5.55 17.24 31.43
CA TRP A 547 5.15 18.33 30.56
C TRP A 547 3.84 18.94 31.05
N SER A 548 3.71 20.26 30.94
CA SER A 548 2.51 20.98 31.34
C SER A 548 1.66 21.39 30.14
N ARG A 549 0.34 21.37 30.31
CA ARG A 549 -0.62 21.87 29.34
C ARG A 549 -1.80 22.53 30.03
N GLU A 550 -2.54 23.33 29.27
CA GLU A 550 -3.84 23.84 29.71
C GLU A 550 -4.82 22.68 29.89
N ASP A 551 -5.76 22.82 30.83
CA ASP A 551 -6.85 21.84 31.04
C ASP A 551 -7.95 22.03 29.99
N LYS A 552 -7.60 21.70 28.74
CA LYS A 552 -8.51 21.70 27.60
C LYS A 552 -8.69 20.27 27.06
N PRO A 553 -9.85 19.97 26.43
CA PRO A 553 -10.04 18.74 25.70
C PRO A 553 -8.93 18.52 24.65
N PHE A 554 -8.59 17.27 24.40
CA PHE A 554 -7.61 16.94 23.36
C PHE A 554 -8.17 17.32 21.98
N THR A 555 -7.29 17.88 21.16
CA THR A 555 -7.58 18.24 19.76
C THR A 555 -6.42 17.79 18.88
N GLY A 556 -6.71 17.41 17.63
CA GLY A 556 -5.69 16.97 16.67
C GLY A 556 -5.22 15.52 16.89
N GLY A 557 -4.14 15.12 16.21
CA GLY A 557 -3.69 13.72 16.19
C GLY A 557 -2.56 13.38 17.17
N SER A 558 -1.88 14.37 17.74
CA SER A 558 -0.86 14.14 18.77
C SER A 558 -0.72 15.33 19.72
N THR A 559 -0.34 15.03 20.95
CA THR A 559 0.12 16.02 21.93
C THR A 559 1.63 16.20 21.83
N VAL A 560 2.16 17.30 22.36
CA VAL A 560 3.61 17.53 22.40
C VAL A 560 4.32 16.41 23.18
N LEU A 561 3.75 15.97 24.30
CA LEU A 561 4.32 14.89 25.11
C LEU A 561 4.27 13.53 24.37
N GLY A 562 3.21 13.24 23.61
CA GLY A 562 3.13 12.05 22.77
C GLY A 562 4.14 12.06 21.62
N ASP A 563 4.35 13.22 20.99
CA ASP A 563 5.41 13.42 20.00
C ASP A 563 6.80 13.23 20.62
N LEU A 564 7.04 13.81 21.80
CA LEU A 564 8.29 13.65 22.54
C LEU A 564 8.55 12.19 22.91
N ARG A 565 7.51 11.47 23.36
CA ARG A 565 7.56 10.02 23.64
C ARG A 565 8.10 9.26 22.44
N ARG A 566 7.47 9.43 21.28
CA ARG A 566 7.86 8.75 20.03
C ARG A 566 9.30 9.09 19.65
N ASP A 567 9.65 10.36 19.67
CA ASP A 567 10.93 10.84 19.15
C ASP A 567 12.11 10.42 20.06
N VAL A 568 11.92 10.41 21.38
CA VAL A 568 12.90 9.89 22.34
C VAL A 568 13.14 8.39 22.09
N TYR A 569 12.06 7.61 21.94
CA TYR A 569 12.17 6.18 21.61
C TYR A 569 12.92 5.95 20.30
N HIS A 570 12.56 6.67 19.24
CA HIS A 570 13.24 6.56 17.94
C HIS A 570 14.73 6.91 18.05
N SER A 571 15.08 7.97 18.77
CA SER A 571 16.48 8.37 18.97
C SER A 571 17.25 7.31 19.77
N ALA A 572 16.70 6.84 20.88
CA ALA A 572 17.34 5.84 21.74
C ALA A 572 17.56 4.50 21.01
N ILE A 573 16.57 4.06 20.21
CA ILE A 573 16.71 2.87 19.34
C ILE A 573 17.83 3.09 18.32
N SER A 574 17.88 4.26 17.67
CA SER A 574 18.88 4.54 16.63
C SER A 574 20.32 4.57 17.16
N GLN A 575 20.50 4.92 18.44
CA GLN A 575 21.80 4.92 19.12
C GLN A 575 22.14 3.57 19.77
N GLY A 576 21.22 2.60 19.73
CA GLY A 576 21.41 1.26 20.31
C GLY A 576 21.29 1.21 21.83
N LEU A 577 20.73 2.25 22.46
CA LEU A 577 20.49 2.29 23.92
C LEU A 577 19.33 1.39 24.33
N ILE A 578 18.33 1.26 23.47
CA ILE A 578 17.16 0.40 23.70
C ILE A 578 16.89 -0.47 22.48
N THR A 579 16.33 -1.67 22.71
CA THR A 579 15.98 -2.60 21.65
C THR A 579 14.70 -2.16 20.93
N ALA A 580 14.70 -2.20 19.59
CA ALA A 580 13.50 -1.90 18.81
C ALA A 580 12.37 -2.92 19.10
N PRO A 581 11.12 -2.49 19.29
CA PRO A 581 10.01 -3.40 19.52
C PRO A 581 9.80 -4.30 18.30
N SER A 582 9.56 -5.59 18.55
CA SER A 582 9.23 -6.58 17.53
C SER A 582 7.74 -6.89 17.50
N GLY A 583 7.27 -7.57 16.45
CA GLY A 583 5.87 -7.99 16.32
C GLY A 583 4.91 -6.88 15.88
N PHE A 584 3.63 -7.26 15.78
CA PHE A 584 2.55 -6.37 15.34
C PHE A 584 1.51 -6.21 16.43
N SER A 585 1.23 -4.96 16.79
CA SER A 585 0.22 -4.58 17.78
C SER A 585 -0.89 -3.79 17.09
N PRO A 586 -1.94 -4.47 16.59
CA PRO A 586 -3.12 -3.82 16.03
C PRO A 586 -4.06 -3.36 17.15
N LEU A 587 -4.73 -2.23 16.97
CA LEU A 587 -5.83 -1.76 17.80
C LEU A 587 -6.75 -0.83 17.01
N TRP A 588 -7.98 -0.71 17.48
CA TRP A 588 -8.94 0.28 17.02
C TRP A 588 -8.88 1.50 17.93
N VAL A 589 -8.79 2.69 17.32
CA VAL A 589 -9.12 3.93 18.02
C VAL A 589 -10.54 4.31 17.61
N ILE A 590 -11.40 4.58 18.58
CA ILE A 590 -12.82 4.87 18.37
C ILE A 590 -13.21 6.16 19.11
N ASP A 591 -14.44 6.63 18.92
CA ASP A 591 -15.03 7.72 19.72
C ASP A 591 -14.26 9.04 19.59
N PHE A 592 -13.87 9.33 18.35
CA PHE A 592 -13.30 10.62 18.00
C PHE A 592 -14.33 11.75 18.16
N PRO A 593 -13.88 12.97 18.48
CA PRO A 593 -14.68 14.16 18.26
C PRO A 593 -15.19 14.18 16.81
N LEU A 594 -16.45 14.59 16.61
CA LEU A 594 -17.04 14.72 15.28
C LEU A 594 -16.46 15.94 14.56
N PHE A 595 -16.20 17.01 15.32
CA PHE A 595 -15.65 18.27 14.86
C PHE A 595 -14.37 18.61 15.61
N SER A 596 -13.52 19.42 14.98
CA SER A 596 -12.30 19.97 15.58
C SER A 596 -12.20 21.46 15.27
N PRO A 597 -11.48 22.25 16.08
CA PRO A 597 -11.21 23.65 15.75
C PRO A 597 -10.47 23.78 14.42
N VAL A 598 -10.73 24.85 13.66
CA VAL A 598 -9.98 25.17 12.44
C VAL A 598 -8.56 25.58 12.83
N GLU A 599 -7.55 24.91 12.29
CA GLU A 599 -6.15 25.30 12.42
C GLU A 599 -5.77 26.24 11.26
N GLU A 600 -5.23 27.43 11.53
CA GLU A 600 -4.85 28.46 10.53
C GLU A 600 -3.85 27.98 9.44
N SER A 601 -3.28 26.78 9.58
CA SER A 601 -2.16 26.29 8.78
C SER A 601 -2.51 25.32 7.64
N LYS A 602 -3.80 24.95 7.46
CA LYS A 602 -4.21 24.01 6.39
C LYS A 602 -4.78 24.75 5.17
N PRO A 603 -4.07 24.77 4.01
CA PRO A 603 -4.54 25.44 2.82
C PRO A 603 -5.82 24.79 2.28
N GLY A 604 -6.88 25.58 2.11
CA GLY A 604 -8.18 25.11 1.59
C GLY A 604 -9.28 24.94 2.65
N GLN A 605 -8.97 25.20 3.92
CA GLN A 605 -9.93 25.26 5.03
C GLN A 605 -10.08 26.69 5.57
N ASP A 606 -10.34 27.66 4.69
CA ASP A 606 -10.84 28.99 5.10
C ASP A 606 -12.32 28.83 5.50
N GLU A 607 -12.58 28.11 6.58
CA GLU A 607 -13.93 27.78 7.04
C GLU A 607 -14.49 28.91 7.93
N PRO A 608 -15.60 29.56 7.55
CA PRO A 608 -16.20 30.66 8.33
C PRO A 608 -16.72 30.23 9.72
N ALA A 609 -16.80 28.92 9.97
CA ALA A 609 -17.46 28.32 11.12
C ALA A 609 -16.60 28.24 12.40
N GLY A 610 -15.27 28.35 12.28
CA GLY A 610 -14.34 28.13 13.40
C GLY A 610 -14.15 26.65 13.82
N VAL A 611 -14.92 25.74 13.23
CA VAL A 611 -14.80 24.28 13.37
C VAL A 611 -14.80 23.59 12.01
N CYS A 612 -14.09 22.47 11.88
CA CYS A 612 -14.09 21.59 10.71
C CYS A 612 -14.39 20.15 11.12
N SER A 613 -14.69 19.27 10.15
CA SER A 613 -14.91 17.84 10.43
C SER A 613 -13.60 17.13 10.75
N THR A 614 -13.57 16.30 11.80
CA THR A 614 -12.35 15.57 12.18
C THR A 614 -11.94 14.51 11.16
N HIS A 615 -12.92 13.81 10.56
CA HIS A 615 -12.68 12.82 9.51
C HIS A 615 -13.16 13.32 8.14
N HIS A 616 -14.49 13.47 7.97
CA HIS A 616 -15.12 14.07 6.79
C HIS A 616 -16.57 14.45 7.15
N PRO A 617 -17.24 15.34 6.39
CA PRO A 617 -18.54 15.89 6.80
C PRO A 617 -19.72 14.92 6.69
N PHE A 618 -19.50 13.68 6.24
CA PHE A 618 -20.52 12.63 6.11
C PHE A 618 -20.58 11.67 7.32
N THR A 619 -19.71 11.87 8.33
CA THR A 619 -19.64 10.98 9.51
C THR A 619 -20.85 11.19 10.41
N ALA A 620 -21.49 10.10 10.83
CA ALA A 620 -22.61 10.13 11.77
C ALA A 620 -22.13 10.38 13.21
N PRO A 621 -22.91 11.09 14.04
CA PRO A 621 -22.70 11.09 15.48
C PRO A 621 -22.98 9.71 16.09
N LYS A 622 -22.25 9.33 17.13
CA LYS A 622 -22.38 8.01 17.79
C LYS A 622 -23.73 7.82 18.51
N HIS A 623 -24.32 8.89 19.03
CA HIS A 623 -25.62 8.86 19.72
C HIS A 623 -26.80 9.21 18.82
N GLY A 624 -26.91 8.59 17.65
CA GLY A 624 -28.08 8.68 16.75
C GLY A 624 -28.48 10.11 16.32
N PRO A 625 -29.59 10.25 15.56
CA PRO A 625 -30.12 11.55 15.15
C PRO A 625 -30.91 12.29 16.25
N ASP A 626 -31.05 11.72 17.46
CA ASP A 626 -31.72 12.35 18.62
C ASP A 626 -30.82 13.34 19.39
N LEU A 627 -29.65 13.68 18.83
CA LEU A 627 -28.93 14.87 19.25
C LEU A 627 -29.80 16.10 18.97
N SER A 628 -30.37 16.68 20.03
CA SER A 628 -31.15 17.91 19.93
C SER A 628 -30.36 18.97 19.16
N ASP A 629 -31.00 19.67 18.21
CA ASP A 629 -30.42 20.74 17.39
C ASP A 629 -29.61 21.78 18.21
N GLY A 630 -29.91 21.91 19.51
CA GLY A 630 -29.16 22.75 20.45
C GLY A 630 -27.69 22.34 20.61
N LEU A 631 -27.36 21.05 20.78
CA LEU A 631 -25.97 20.64 21.06
C LEU A 631 -25.03 20.94 19.89
N PHE A 632 -25.49 20.75 18.65
CA PHE A 632 -24.72 21.12 17.45
C PHE A 632 -24.49 22.63 17.32
N ARG A 633 -25.34 23.47 17.92
CA ARG A 633 -25.21 24.93 17.89
C ARG A 633 -24.42 25.47 19.06
N ASP A 634 -24.64 24.91 20.24
CA ASP A 634 -24.15 25.43 21.51
C ASP A 634 -22.76 24.87 21.84
N ASP A 635 -22.51 23.58 21.57
CA ASP A 635 -21.23 22.92 21.87
C ASP A 635 -20.91 21.77 20.87
N PRO A 636 -20.60 22.10 19.61
CA PRO A 636 -20.31 21.09 18.58
C PRO A 636 -19.03 20.27 18.88
N LEU A 637 -18.08 20.81 19.65
CA LEU A 637 -16.81 20.14 19.94
C LEU A 637 -16.96 18.97 20.93
N SER A 638 -18.04 18.96 21.72
CA SER A 638 -18.37 17.85 22.63
C SER A 638 -18.94 16.61 21.93
N ILE A 639 -19.35 16.74 20.66
CA ILE A 639 -20.06 15.68 19.94
C ILE A 639 -19.08 14.58 19.51
N ILE A 640 -19.39 13.34 19.85
CA ILE A 640 -18.61 12.16 19.47
C ILE A 640 -19.12 11.61 18.13
N GLY A 641 -18.22 11.44 17.16
CA GLY A 641 -18.49 10.77 15.91
C GLY A 641 -18.38 9.24 16.03
N ASP A 642 -19.18 8.51 15.26
CA ASP A 642 -19.06 7.05 15.09
C ASP A 642 -17.94 6.73 14.07
N HIS A 643 -16.74 7.21 14.40
CA HIS A 643 -15.52 7.13 13.63
C HIS A 643 -14.55 6.15 14.30
N TYR A 644 -13.85 5.37 13.49
CA TYR A 644 -12.94 4.33 13.94
C TYR A 644 -11.75 4.17 13.00
N ASP A 645 -10.55 4.18 13.59
CA ASP A 645 -9.27 4.03 12.90
C ASP A 645 -8.59 2.73 13.30
N LEU A 646 -8.05 2.02 12.32
CA LEU A 646 -7.19 0.87 12.56
C LEU A 646 -5.73 1.34 12.63
N VAL A 647 -5.15 1.18 13.81
CA VAL A 647 -3.77 1.52 14.10
C VAL A 647 -2.98 0.24 14.27
N ILE A 648 -1.84 0.14 13.59
CA ILE A 648 -0.90 -0.96 13.78
C ILE A 648 0.49 -0.34 13.95
N ASN A 649 1.16 -0.66 15.07
CA ASN A 649 2.55 -0.23 15.31
C ASN A 649 2.74 1.31 15.21
N GLY A 650 1.78 2.08 15.72
CA GLY A 650 1.81 3.54 15.66
C GLY A 650 1.50 4.16 14.29
N VAL A 651 1.06 3.36 13.32
CA VAL A 651 0.67 3.81 11.99
C VAL A 651 -0.83 3.59 11.79
N GLU A 652 -1.53 4.66 11.42
CA GLU A 652 -2.90 4.59 10.92
C GLU A 652 -2.91 3.90 9.55
N VAL A 653 -3.38 2.64 9.53
CA VAL A 653 -3.41 1.80 8.32
C VAL A 653 -4.70 2.05 7.52
N GLY A 654 -5.77 2.46 8.19
CA GLY A 654 -7.03 2.85 7.56
C GLY A 654 -8.00 3.45 8.56
N GLY A 655 -9.06 4.06 8.03
CA GLY A 655 -10.10 4.72 8.81
C GLY A 655 -11.48 4.56 8.18
N GLY A 656 -12.51 4.74 9.01
CA GLY A 656 -13.91 4.58 8.59
C GLY A 656 -14.89 5.15 9.58
N SER A 657 -16.14 5.30 9.13
CA SER A 657 -17.22 5.75 10.01
C SER A 657 -18.57 5.23 9.57
N CYS A 658 -19.52 5.21 10.50
CA CYS A 658 -20.93 5.20 10.13
C CYS A 658 -21.30 6.51 9.45
N ARG A 659 -22.19 6.45 8.46
CA ARG A 659 -22.55 7.61 7.63
C ARG A 659 -23.88 8.21 8.02
N ILE A 660 -24.00 9.51 7.80
CA ILE A 660 -25.28 10.20 7.87
C ILE A 660 -26.12 9.75 6.66
N HIS A 661 -27.12 8.90 6.89
CA HIS A 661 -28.04 8.44 5.86
C HIS A 661 -29.28 9.35 5.71
N CYS A 662 -29.56 10.21 6.70
CA CYS A 662 -30.68 11.14 6.68
C CYS A 662 -30.31 12.46 5.97
N PRO A 663 -30.99 12.84 4.88
CA PRO A 663 -30.66 14.06 4.13
C PRO A 663 -30.90 15.34 4.94
N ILE A 664 -31.87 15.32 5.87
CA ILE A 664 -32.20 16.48 6.72
C ILE A 664 -31.02 16.75 7.66
N THR A 665 -30.52 15.72 8.35
CA THR A 665 -29.36 15.81 9.24
C THR A 665 -28.11 16.24 8.49
N GLN A 666 -27.84 15.64 7.32
CA GLN A 666 -26.66 16.00 6.52
C GLN A 666 -26.70 17.48 6.09
N ARG A 667 -27.87 17.95 5.67
CA ARG A 667 -28.07 19.36 5.29
C ARG A 667 -27.90 20.30 6.47
N PHE A 668 -28.43 19.94 7.64
CA PHE A 668 -28.26 20.71 8.87
C PHE A 668 -26.79 20.84 9.26
N ILE A 669 -26.00 19.75 9.20
CA ILE A 669 -24.56 19.81 9.47
C ILE A 669 -23.85 20.73 8.48
N PHE A 670 -24.17 20.66 7.19
CA PHE A 670 -23.58 21.56 6.20
C PHE A 670 -23.91 23.04 6.48
N SER A 671 -25.18 23.38 6.71
CA SER A 671 -25.61 24.78 6.83
C SER A 671 -25.38 25.37 8.22
N GLU A 672 -25.76 24.64 9.27
CA GLU A 672 -25.80 25.15 10.63
C GLU A 672 -24.49 24.97 11.38
N VAL A 673 -23.71 23.92 11.07
CA VAL A 673 -22.45 23.62 11.76
C VAL A 673 -21.26 24.11 10.94
N LEU A 674 -21.11 23.59 9.72
CA LEU A 674 -19.98 23.93 8.83
C LEU A 674 -20.17 25.27 8.09
N LYS A 675 -21.31 25.94 8.30
CA LYS A 675 -21.65 27.26 7.72
C LYS A 675 -21.49 27.36 6.21
N MET A 676 -21.74 26.26 5.50
CA MET A 676 -21.73 26.22 4.05
C MET A 676 -22.90 27.01 3.47
N SER A 677 -22.66 27.79 2.42
CA SER A 677 -23.73 28.52 1.76
C SER A 677 -24.67 27.58 1.00
N GLU A 678 -25.95 27.93 0.91
CA GLU A 678 -26.95 27.19 0.11
C GLU A 678 -26.53 26.98 -1.36
N LYS A 679 -25.83 27.96 -1.94
CA LYS A 679 -25.27 27.85 -3.30
C LYS A 679 -24.20 26.76 -3.37
N GLN A 680 -23.31 26.71 -2.38
CA GLN A 680 -22.25 25.72 -2.29
C GLN A 680 -22.82 24.31 -2.04
N ILE A 681 -23.75 24.16 -1.10
CA ILE A 681 -24.42 22.88 -0.84
C ILE A 681 -25.09 22.34 -2.11
N LYS A 682 -25.82 23.20 -2.83
CA LYS A 682 -26.46 22.82 -4.11
C LYS A 682 -25.45 22.48 -5.20
N SER A 683 -24.39 23.27 -5.31
CA SER A 683 -23.34 23.05 -6.29
C SER A 683 -22.62 21.73 -6.04
N ASP A 684 -22.24 21.46 -4.80
CA ASP A 684 -21.20 20.49 -4.47
C ASP A 684 -21.81 19.16 -4.02
N PHE A 685 -22.93 19.15 -3.29
CA PHE A 685 -23.46 17.94 -2.63
C PHE A 685 -24.92 17.59 -2.95
N GLN A 686 -25.60 18.34 -3.83
CA GLN A 686 -27.00 18.08 -4.14
C GLN A 686 -27.25 16.67 -4.69
N HIS A 687 -26.33 16.12 -5.48
CA HIS A 687 -26.47 14.76 -6.01
C HIS A 687 -26.44 13.71 -4.89
N LEU A 688 -25.59 13.91 -3.87
CA LEU A 688 -25.55 13.05 -2.69
C LEU A 688 -26.83 13.20 -1.86
N LEU A 689 -27.26 14.43 -1.56
CA LEU A 689 -28.50 14.68 -0.82
C LEU A 689 -29.74 14.07 -1.51
N ASN A 690 -29.79 14.13 -2.85
CA ASN A 690 -30.84 13.48 -3.64
C ASN A 690 -30.82 11.96 -3.49
N ALA A 691 -29.64 11.34 -3.51
CA ALA A 691 -29.48 9.91 -3.29
C ALA A 691 -29.90 9.51 -1.87
N LEU A 692 -29.49 10.27 -0.85
CA LEU A 692 -29.90 10.04 0.54
C LEU A 692 -31.43 10.12 0.72
N SER A 693 -32.06 11.09 0.04
CA SER A 693 -33.51 11.30 0.09
C SER A 693 -34.32 10.19 -0.58
N ALA A 694 -33.71 9.33 -1.39
CA ALA A 694 -34.38 8.22 -2.08
C ALA A 694 -34.53 6.97 -1.20
N GLY A 695 -34.45 7.10 0.13
CA GLY A 695 -34.55 5.98 1.07
C GLY A 695 -33.21 5.29 1.33
N CYS A 696 -32.14 6.07 1.52
CA CYS A 696 -30.82 5.50 1.80
C CYS A 696 -30.79 4.74 3.13
N PRO A 697 -30.32 3.49 3.16
CA PRO A 697 -30.25 2.71 4.40
C PRO A 697 -29.15 3.27 5.32
N PRO A 698 -29.21 2.98 6.64
CA PRO A 698 -28.04 3.12 7.50
C PRO A 698 -26.88 2.35 6.88
N HIS A 699 -25.70 2.97 6.82
CA HIS A 699 -24.53 2.36 6.21
C HIS A 699 -23.25 2.87 6.86
N ALA A 700 -22.21 2.06 6.75
CA ALA A 700 -20.91 2.32 7.32
C ALA A 700 -19.84 1.75 6.39
N GLY A 701 -18.63 2.29 6.46
CA GLY A 701 -17.55 1.78 5.62
C GLY A 701 -16.18 2.09 6.17
N PHE A 702 -15.18 1.67 5.40
CA PHE A 702 -13.78 1.73 5.78
C PHE A 702 -12.90 1.87 4.54
N ALA A 703 -11.77 2.55 4.67
CA ALA A 703 -10.76 2.63 3.63
C ALA A 703 -9.40 2.26 4.20
N LEU A 704 -8.84 1.16 3.71
CA LEU A 704 -7.52 0.68 4.11
C LEU A 704 -6.46 1.20 3.13
N GLY A 705 -5.46 1.91 3.63
CA GLY A 705 -4.31 2.35 2.85
C GLY A 705 -3.46 1.16 2.43
N PHE A 706 -3.74 0.59 1.26
CA PHE A 706 -3.10 -0.64 0.78
C PHE A 706 -1.59 -0.45 0.59
N ASP A 707 -1.12 0.74 0.22
CA ASP A 707 0.31 1.05 0.13
C ASP A 707 0.99 1.06 1.51
N ARG A 708 0.32 1.60 2.53
CA ARG A 708 0.83 1.59 3.92
C ARG A 708 0.83 0.17 4.49
N LEU A 709 -0.26 -0.58 4.29
CA LEU A 709 -0.33 -1.98 4.69
C LEU A 709 0.81 -2.78 4.04
N MET A 710 1.03 -2.61 2.73
CA MET A 710 2.11 -3.30 2.03
C MET A 710 3.47 -2.95 2.63
N THR A 711 3.77 -1.66 2.83
CA THR A 711 5.01 -1.19 3.46
C THR A 711 5.23 -1.86 4.81
N MET A 712 4.18 -1.96 5.62
CA MET A 712 4.21 -2.56 6.94
C MET A 712 4.47 -4.07 6.89
N VAL A 713 3.72 -4.83 6.09
CA VAL A 713 3.88 -6.29 6.02
C VAL A 713 5.17 -6.72 5.31
N THR A 714 5.79 -5.84 4.52
CA THR A 714 7.11 -6.07 3.92
C THR A 714 8.25 -5.42 4.69
N ASN A 715 8.00 -4.88 5.89
CA ASN A 715 8.98 -4.18 6.73
C ASN A 715 9.85 -3.17 5.93
N SER A 716 9.19 -2.40 5.07
CA SER A 716 9.84 -1.44 4.18
C SER A 716 9.85 -0.05 4.80
N THR A 717 10.88 0.75 4.51
CA THR A 717 11.04 2.08 5.12
C THR A 717 10.24 3.16 4.40
N SER A 718 9.84 2.92 3.15
CA SER A 718 9.03 3.86 2.36
C SER A 718 7.94 3.15 1.55
N VAL A 719 6.80 3.83 1.37
CA VAL A 719 5.74 3.40 0.44
C VAL A 719 6.23 3.29 -1.01
N ARG A 720 7.34 3.93 -1.35
CA ARG A 720 7.96 3.85 -2.68
C ARG A 720 8.50 2.45 -3.01
N ASP A 721 8.82 1.65 -2.00
CA ASP A 721 9.37 0.30 -2.17
C ASP A 721 8.31 -0.76 -2.47
N VAL A 722 7.04 -0.39 -2.31
CA VAL A 722 5.88 -1.24 -2.61
C VAL A 722 5.06 -0.72 -3.79
N ILE A 723 5.54 0.33 -4.45
CA ILE A 723 4.98 0.92 -5.67
C ILE A 723 5.94 0.68 -6.84
N ALA A 724 5.40 0.27 -7.99
CA ALA A 724 6.24 -0.09 -9.13
C ALA A 724 7.01 1.11 -9.69
N PHE A 725 6.32 2.22 -9.91
CA PHE A 725 6.87 3.48 -10.43
C PHE A 725 6.41 4.64 -9.52
N PRO A 726 7.07 4.83 -8.37
CA PRO A 726 6.69 5.87 -7.42
C PRO A 726 7.13 7.27 -7.91
N LYS A 727 6.49 8.31 -7.37
CA LYS A 727 6.89 9.70 -7.53
C LYS A 727 7.95 10.09 -6.49
N THR A 728 8.83 11.02 -6.85
CA THR A 728 9.81 11.65 -5.93
C THR A 728 9.13 12.55 -4.92
N ALA A 729 9.90 13.17 -4.01
CA ALA A 729 9.38 14.15 -3.06
C ALA A 729 8.84 15.42 -3.72
N ASP A 730 9.27 15.70 -4.95
CA ASP A 730 8.78 16.84 -5.75
C ASP A 730 7.57 16.46 -6.63
N GLY A 731 7.04 15.23 -6.48
CA GLY A 731 5.90 14.74 -7.26
C GLY A 731 6.25 14.28 -8.67
N GLU A 732 7.54 14.13 -8.98
CA GLU A 732 8.01 13.77 -10.32
C GLU A 732 8.14 12.25 -10.50
N ASP A 733 7.79 11.75 -11.69
CA ASP A 733 8.21 10.44 -12.15
C ASP A 733 9.52 10.60 -12.93
N LYS A 734 10.64 10.22 -12.31
CA LYS A 734 11.96 10.27 -12.95
C LYS A 734 12.14 9.22 -14.04
N PHE A 735 11.42 8.10 -14.00
CA PHE A 735 11.52 7.07 -15.04
C PHE A 735 10.90 7.56 -16.35
N ALA A 736 9.71 8.12 -16.30
CA ALA A 736 9.03 8.66 -17.48
C ALA A 736 9.40 10.12 -17.80
N GLY A 737 10.00 10.84 -16.85
CA GLY A 737 10.26 12.28 -16.97
C GLY A 737 8.98 13.13 -16.86
N SER A 738 8.04 12.75 -15.99
CA SER A 738 6.78 13.48 -15.77
C SER A 738 6.78 14.27 -14.46
N PRO A 739 6.04 15.39 -14.35
CA PRO A 739 5.22 16.01 -15.39
C PRO A 739 6.06 16.71 -16.48
N SER A 740 5.50 16.84 -17.68
CA SER A 740 6.14 17.54 -18.81
C SER A 740 5.48 18.89 -19.08
N ARG A 741 6.21 19.82 -19.69
CA ARG A 741 5.65 21.11 -20.14
C ARG A 741 4.61 20.89 -21.25
N LEU A 742 3.48 21.59 -21.16
CA LEU A 742 2.45 21.58 -22.21
C LEU A 742 2.84 22.50 -23.37
N THR A 743 2.49 22.12 -24.60
CA THR A 743 2.68 22.96 -25.79
C THR A 743 1.59 24.04 -25.90
N PRO A 744 1.82 25.14 -26.64
CA PRO A 744 0.80 26.16 -26.88
C PRO A 744 -0.51 25.61 -27.47
N GLU A 745 -0.42 24.62 -28.36
CA GLU A 745 -1.59 23.99 -28.98
C GLU A 745 -2.39 23.17 -27.95
N GLN A 746 -1.70 22.47 -27.04
CA GLN A 746 -2.35 21.74 -25.95
C GLN A 746 -3.07 22.69 -25.00
N LEU A 747 -2.42 23.80 -24.60
CA LEU A 747 -3.03 24.83 -23.76
C LEU A 747 -4.26 25.45 -24.41
N SER A 748 -4.16 25.81 -25.69
CA SER A 748 -5.27 26.38 -26.48
C SER A 748 -6.47 25.42 -26.58
N THR A 749 -6.21 24.12 -26.74
CA THR A 749 -7.26 23.07 -26.79
C THR A 749 -8.13 23.06 -25.52
N TYR A 750 -7.55 23.43 -24.38
CA TYR A 750 -8.24 23.47 -23.08
C TYR A 750 -8.61 24.90 -22.65
N HIS A 751 -8.44 25.90 -23.52
CA HIS A 751 -8.68 27.31 -23.21
C HIS A 751 -7.86 27.82 -22.02
N LEU A 752 -6.64 27.32 -21.87
CA LEU A 752 -5.73 27.68 -20.78
C LEU A 752 -4.61 28.59 -21.29
N THR A 753 -4.12 29.45 -20.40
CA THR A 753 -2.89 30.23 -20.57
C THR A 753 -2.07 30.10 -19.29
N ILE A 754 -0.76 29.88 -19.41
CA ILE A 754 0.13 29.88 -18.25
C ILE A 754 0.28 31.34 -17.79
N ALA A 755 -0.09 31.62 -16.55
CA ALA A 755 0.13 32.93 -15.95
C ALA A 755 1.61 33.10 -15.57
N ASP A 756 2.15 34.31 -15.77
CA ASP A 756 3.44 34.67 -15.18
C ASP A 756 3.34 34.58 -13.64
N LYS A 757 4.41 34.13 -12.98
CA LYS A 757 4.45 34.05 -11.50
C LYS A 757 3.88 35.34 -10.92
N VAL A 758 2.77 35.24 -10.21
CA VAL A 758 2.21 36.35 -9.43
C VAL A 758 3.33 36.78 -8.48
N SER A 759 3.96 37.92 -8.76
CA SER A 759 4.71 38.62 -7.74
C SER A 759 3.71 38.85 -6.62
N LYS A 760 4.02 38.39 -5.40
CA LYS A 760 3.24 38.74 -4.21
C LYS A 760 3.28 40.26 -4.09
N SER A 761 2.35 40.96 -4.75
CA SER A 761 2.16 42.38 -4.61
C SER A 761 1.54 42.60 -3.24
N SER A 762 2.40 43.04 -2.32
CA SER A 762 2.08 43.89 -1.17
C SER A 762 0.65 43.75 -0.65
N GLU A 763 0.49 42.97 0.41
CA GLU A 763 -0.59 43.14 1.38
C GLU A 763 -0.89 44.63 1.54
N HIS A 764 -2.11 45.03 1.19
CA HIS A 764 -2.62 46.32 1.60
C HIS A 764 -2.56 46.35 3.13
N LYS A 765 -1.60 47.11 3.66
CA LYS A 765 -1.67 47.61 5.04
C LYS A 765 -3.01 48.33 5.16
N ILE A 766 -3.99 47.65 5.75
CA ILE A 766 -5.17 48.31 6.31
C ILE A 766 -4.62 49.21 7.41
N SER A 767 -4.51 50.49 7.08
CA SER A 767 -4.18 51.55 8.01
C SER A 767 -5.21 51.54 9.13
N LYS A 768 -4.80 51.18 10.35
CA LYS A 768 -5.53 51.50 11.58
C LYS A 768 -5.64 53.03 11.69
N LYS A 769 -6.72 53.59 11.16
CA LYS A 769 -7.28 54.90 11.52
C LYS A 769 -8.79 54.90 11.22
N ALA A 770 -9.55 54.45 12.21
CA ALA A 770 -10.81 55.01 12.73
C ALA A 770 -11.32 54.05 13.80
#